data_AF-A0A380NBS1-F1
#
_entry.id   AF-A0A380NBS1-F1
#
_cell.length_a   1.000
_cell.length_b   1.000
_cell.length_c   1.000
_cell.angle_alpha   90.00
_cell.angle_beta   90.00
_cell.angle_gamma   90.00
#
_symmetry.space_group_name_H-M   'P 1'
#
loop_
_entity.id
_entity.type
_entity.pdbx_description
1 polymer ?
#
loop_
_entity_poly.entity_id
_entity_poly.type
_entity_poly.pdbx_seq_one_letter_code
_entity_poly.pdbx_strand_id
1 'polypeptide(L)'
;MTSTADATAGRLRDPFAVPSGTSMRFALLVVTTSTVIMHFVGSRFGPVPGDVKQRYARYAACWEEQNRDSTGLPSPDGPSAVELCGTDPRQVDLWVPLTGLLVFWLVVLAVYWLLPAWRVRRRRYALLGEESAAVTRALEALRERTGCEPVHWYAQPLDVRVSALAFGRRGRRCVVLSGGLLALRNRRPETFEAVVLHELAHVRNRDIDLSFLTIISARVSLPVLVLTVASGVLWELLHGLGGTGSLAAGLSNSLKGLCLVVAMPLTRRAVLRSREFYADARARQWAGSPSALRALFEVEEDRRRLPGRLLRVHPTARQRRDMLDDPEPLFRSGFWELLAAGCVLGALYTDLATTFVLNSALGPGAETARAVLAVGTLGLLLAAVVAFFTLRLQEGFPGGRPGLLGAPVWGLACGLALGGGVVNPGVTFALASVGQVGAGLLPWTALLALGGYAAVRWTAAVLPWWRPVLRGPRARAGWCVLSVAAGALFGCVLVWLMELMSTQALMATLLGGRTPELVSFLLGTASDAVVRSPFLLCAALLAALIPLLGQAAPPGARAARQALGRTVAGALRAGLWLAAALVLLGSGPRVLPAYAAVAALLAVLAVRTGRRPRPGGLPIAHATLATVLATATAHGGAALLLTLVTPRAAPAPGGFLLVGSLSALLAVGVAACVPTARRGTPAAG
;
A
#
# COMPACT_ATOMS: atom_id res chain seq x y z
N MET A 1 44.91 -8.79 -10.08
CA MET A 1 43.44 -8.67 -9.92
C MET A 1 43.16 -7.64 -8.85
N THR A 2 43.17 -6.38 -9.24
CA THR A 2 42.79 -5.24 -8.40
C THR A 2 41.27 -5.23 -8.28
N SER A 3 40.81 -5.20 -7.03
CA SER A 3 39.41 -5.17 -6.64
C SER A 3 38.68 -4.00 -7.31
N THR A 4 37.65 -4.32 -8.10
CA THR A 4 36.68 -3.37 -8.65
C THR A 4 35.83 -2.69 -7.57
N ALA A 5 36.02 -2.99 -6.28
CA ALA A 5 35.29 -2.37 -5.18
C ALA A 5 35.86 -1.00 -4.76
N ASP A 6 37.16 -0.73 -4.99
CA ASP A 6 37.77 0.54 -4.57
C ASP A 6 37.60 1.69 -5.59
N ALA A 7 37.30 1.38 -6.85
CA ALA A 7 37.08 2.41 -7.88
C ALA A 7 35.73 3.15 -7.76
N THR A 8 34.83 2.70 -6.88
CA THR A 8 33.49 3.30 -6.68
C THR A 8 33.39 4.33 -5.56
N ALA A 9 34.48 4.58 -4.81
CA ALA A 9 34.44 5.46 -3.64
C ALA A 9 34.39 6.97 -3.97
N GLY A 10 34.62 7.38 -5.22
CA GLY A 10 34.76 8.80 -5.60
C GLY A 10 33.63 9.44 -6.42
N ARG A 11 32.62 8.68 -6.87
CA ARG A 11 31.47 9.25 -7.59
C ARG A 11 30.23 9.20 -6.73
N LEU A 12 29.70 10.38 -6.40
CA LEU A 12 28.33 10.54 -5.90
C LEU A 12 27.39 9.70 -6.77
N ARG A 13 26.69 8.74 -6.16
CA ARG A 13 25.77 7.86 -6.87
C ARG A 13 24.67 8.70 -7.51
N ASP A 14 24.36 8.42 -8.77
CA ASP A 14 23.35 9.18 -9.51
C ASP A 14 21.96 8.96 -8.88
N PRO A 15 21.33 10.01 -8.31
CA PRO A 15 20.04 9.87 -7.68
C PRO A 15 18.89 9.59 -8.65
N PHE A 16 19.15 9.71 -9.95
CA PHE A 16 18.19 9.42 -11.02
C PHE A 16 18.29 7.98 -11.55
N ALA A 17 19.20 7.16 -11.04
CA ALA A 17 19.33 5.74 -11.40
C ALA A 17 18.14 4.88 -10.90
N VAL A 18 17.42 5.34 -9.87
CA VAL A 18 16.22 4.69 -9.32
C VAL A 18 14.98 5.57 -9.50
N PRO A 19 13.78 4.97 -9.55
CA PRO A 19 12.53 5.72 -9.58
C PRO A 19 12.46 6.77 -8.46
N SER A 20 12.03 7.99 -8.82
CA SER A 20 11.97 9.11 -7.89
C SER A 20 11.02 8.81 -6.72
N GLY A 21 11.48 9.08 -5.49
CA GLY A 21 10.62 8.95 -4.31
C GLY A 21 9.45 9.94 -4.30
N THR A 22 9.57 11.02 -5.07
CA THR A 22 8.49 12.00 -5.24
C THR A 22 7.23 11.38 -5.84
N SER A 23 7.35 10.52 -6.85
CA SER A 23 6.19 9.94 -7.53
C SER A 23 5.40 9.03 -6.60
N MET A 24 6.10 8.19 -5.83
CA MET A 24 5.47 7.32 -4.84
C MET A 24 4.79 8.13 -3.72
N ARG A 25 5.48 9.15 -3.18
CA ARG A 25 4.91 10.03 -2.15
C ARG A 25 3.68 10.78 -2.65
N PHE A 26 3.71 11.19 -3.92
CA PHE A 26 2.56 11.83 -4.56
C PHE A 26 1.39 10.87 -4.72
N ALA A 27 1.65 9.63 -5.16
CA ALA A 27 0.61 8.60 -5.20
C ALA A 27 0.01 8.36 -3.81
N LEU A 28 0.83 8.31 -2.75
CA LEU A 28 0.34 8.17 -1.38
C LEU A 28 -0.55 9.35 -0.95
N LEU A 29 -0.20 10.57 -1.34
CA LEU A 29 -1.03 11.76 -1.11
C LEU A 29 -2.37 11.69 -1.86
N VAL A 30 -2.36 11.24 -3.11
CA VAL A 30 -3.58 11.01 -3.92
C VAL A 30 -4.48 10.01 -3.20
N VAL A 31 -3.92 8.89 -2.72
CA VAL A 31 -4.67 7.91 -1.92
C VAL A 31 -5.19 8.54 -0.63
N THR A 32 -4.34 9.28 0.11
CA THR A 32 -4.73 9.94 1.37
C THR A 32 -5.92 10.86 1.18
N THR A 33 -5.86 11.75 0.18
CA THR A 33 -6.94 12.68 -0.11
C THR A 33 -8.20 11.96 -0.59
N SER A 34 -8.04 10.93 -1.41
CA SER A 34 -9.17 10.13 -1.89
C SER A 34 -9.86 9.41 -0.72
N THR A 35 -9.10 8.78 0.19
CA THR A 35 -9.63 8.13 1.39
C THR A 35 -10.34 9.11 2.31
N VAL A 36 -9.79 10.31 2.53
CA VAL A 36 -10.46 11.36 3.32
C VAL A 36 -11.83 11.71 2.74
N ILE A 37 -11.91 11.93 1.43
CA ILE A 37 -13.16 12.29 0.77
C ILE A 37 -14.14 11.12 0.78
N MET A 38 -13.70 9.92 0.43
CA MET A 38 -14.54 8.72 0.46
C MET A 38 -15.11 8.48 1.85
N HIS A 39 -14.28 8.57 2.89
CA HIS A 39 -14.70 8.40 4.27
C HIS A 39 -15.74 9.45 4.70
N PHE A 40 -15.47 10.73 4.41
CA PHE A 40 -16.41 11.80 4.75
C PHE A 40 -17.73 11.64 4.00
N VAL A 41 -17.67 11.42 2.69
CA VAL A 41 -18.88 11.34 1.86
C VAL A 41 -19.70 10.10 2.24
N GLY A 42 -19.04 8.96 2.46
CA GLY A 42 -19.68 7.74 2.96
C GLY A 42 -20.36 7.98 4.31
N SER A 43 -19.62 8.47 5.30
CA SER A 43 -20.16 8.66 6.67
C SER A 43 -21.28 9.70 6.78
N ARG A 44 -21.37 10.68 5.87
CA ARG A 44 -22.31 11.81 5.99
C ARG A 44 -23.48 11.78 5.02
N PHE A 45 -23.27 11.30 3.80
CA PHE A 45 -24.29 11.33 2.76
C PHE A 45 -24.86 9.95 2.44
N GLY A 46 -24.35 8.90 3.08
CA GLY A 46 -24.88 7.54 2.92
C GLY A 46 -26.26 7.31 3.55
N PRO A 47 -26.51 7.72 4.81
CA PRO A 47 -27.82 7.60 5.43
C PRO A 47 -28.68 8.81 5.07
N VAL A 48 -29.74 8.65 4.28
CA VAL A 48 -30.72 9.73 4.02
C VAL A 48 -31.39 10.13 5.35
N PRO A 49 -31.36 11.40 5.78
CA PRO A 49 -31.88 11.79 7.09
C PRO A 49 -33.40 11.60 7.19
N GLY A 50 -33.84 10.81 8.16
CA GLY A 50 -35.26 10.67 8.57
C GLY A 50 -35.71 9.22 8.78
N ASP A 51 -35.33 8.31 7.89
CA ASP A 51 -35.90 6.95 7.81
C ASP A 51 -34.94 5.85 8.34
N VAL A 52 -33.69 6.19 8.64
CA VAL A 52 -32.64 5.24 9.05
C VAL A 52 -32.96 4.54 10.37
N LYS A 53 -33.46 5.27 11.38
CA LYS A 53 -33.85 4.67 12.68
C LYS A 53 -35.00 3.67 12.49
N GLN A 54 -35.96 4.00 11.65
CA GLN A 54 -37.12 3.13 11.38
C GLN A 54 -36.71 1.90 10.56
N ARG A 55 -35.89 2.07 9.51
CA ARG A 55 -35.32 0.96 8.77
C ARG A 55 -34.47 0.06 9.65
N TYR A 56 -33.67 0.64 10.56
CA TYR A 56 -32.83 -0.15 11.46
C TYR A 56 -33.68 -0.93 12.45
N ALA A 57 -34.72 -0.31 13.03
CA ALA A 57 -35.65 -0.99 13.91
C ALA A 57 -36.34 -2.17 13.19
N ARG A 58 -36.77 -1.99 11.93
CA ARG A 58 -37.35 -3.07 11.11
C ARG A 58 -36.34 -4.19 10.84
N TYR A 59 -35.11 -3.83 10.44
CA TYR A 59 -34.04 -4.78 10.19
C TYR A 59 -33.69 -5.58 11.45
N ALA A 60 -33.50 -4.89 12.59
CA ALA A 60 -33.16 -5.51 13.87
C ALA A 60 -34.26 -6.44 14.37
N ALA A 61 -35.53 -6.02 14.25
CA ALA A 61 -36.67 -6.87 14.61
C ALA A 61 -36.73 -8.14 13.76
N CYS A 62 -36.57 -8.02 12.44
CA CYS A 62 -36.48 -9.19 11.55
C CYS A 62 -35.29 -10.07 11.92
N TRP A 63 -34.11 -9.48 12.15
CA TRP A 63 -32.90 -10.23 12.49
C TRP A 63 -33.08 -11.02 13.79
N GLU A 64 -33.64 -10.39 14.82
CA GLU A 64 -33.92 -11.01 16.10
C GLU A 64 -34.96 -12.12 15.95
N GLU A 65 -36.02 -11.92 15.17
CA GLU A 65 -37.03 -12.92 14.85
C GLU A 65 -36.41 -14.15 14.16
N GLN A 66 -35.56 -13.94 13.14
CA GLN A 66 -34.91 -15.03 12.40
C GLN A 66 -33.91 -15.81 13.25
N ASN A 67 -33.30 -15.18 14.26
CA ASN A 67 -32.27 -15.81 15.07
C ASN A 67 -32.74 -16.24 16.47
N ARG A 68 -34.00 -15.95 16.85
CA ARG A 68 -34.55 -16.18 18.19
C ARG A 68 -34.43 -17.64 18.65
N ASP A 69 -34.68 -18.57 17.74
CA ASP A 69 -34.65 -20.02 18.02
C ASP A 69 -33.38 -20.69 17.48
N SER A 70 -32.43 -19.89 16.94
CA SER A 70 -31.17 -20.42 16.43
C SER A 70 -30.25 -20.83 17.58
N THR A 71 -30.04 -22.14 17.73
CA THR A 71 -29.15 -22.72 18.75
C THR A 71 -27.79 -23.13 18.18
N GLY A 72 -27.49 -22.76 16.93
CA GLY A 72 -26.27 -23.13 16.22
C GLY A 72 -25.81 -22.09 15.20
N LEU A 73 -24.62 -22.32 14.62
CA LEU A 73 -24.09 -21.48 13.53
C LEU A 73 -25.02 -21.55 12.31
N PRO A 74 -25.23 -20.43 11.59
CA PRO A 74 -26.04 -20.41 10.37
C PRO A 74 -25.60 -21.47 9.36
N SER A 75 -26.55 -22.15 8.74
CA SER A 75 -26.26 -23.07 7.63
C SER A 75 -25.59 -22.30 6.48
N PRO A 76 -24.51 -22.80 5.86
CA PRO A 76 -23.89 -22.16 4.70
C PRO A 76 -24.83 -22.01 3.49
N ASP A 77 -25.87 -22.86 3.42
CA ASP A 77 -26.88 -22.86 2.35
C ASP A 77 -28.17 -22.11 2.76
N GLY A 78 -28.17 -21.46 3.92
CA GLY A 78 -29.30 -20.66 4.39
C GLY A 78 -29.40 -19.32 3.62
N PRO A 79 -30.61 -18.75 3.48
CA PRO A 79 -30.77 -17.42 2.92
C PRO A 79 -29.97 -16.40 3.73
N SER A 80 -29.32 -15.48 3.03
CA SER A 80 -28.47 -14.48 3.68
C SER A 80 -29.31 -13.52 4.53
N ALA A 81 -28.67 -12.86 5.51
CA ALA A 81 -29.28 -11.78 6.30
C ALA A 81 -30.00 -10.74 5.43
N VAL A 82 -29.44 -10.47 4.25
CA VAL A 82 -29.94 -9.50 3.28
C VAL A 82 -31.19 -10.01 2.57
N GLU A 83 -31.26 -11.31 2.26
CA GLU A 83 -32.43 -11.94 1.64
C GLU A 83 -33.61 -12.02 2.61
N LEU A 84 -33.33 -12.26 3.90
CA LEU A 84 -34.35 -12.38 4.93
C LEU A 84 -34.88 -11.03 5.42
N CYS A 85 -33.97 -10.11 5.75
CA CYS A 85 -34.31 -8.87 6.48
C CYS A 85 -34.07 -7.60 5.67
N GLY A 86 -33.68 -7.73 4.40
CA GLY A 86 -33.27 -6.60 3.59
C GLY A 86 -31.91 -6.04 4.01
N THR A 87 -31.57 -4.89 3.45
CA THR A 87 -30.23 -4.30 3.55
C THR A 87 -30.01 -3.61 4.89
N ASP A 88 -28.87 -3.86 5.56
CA ASP A 88 -28.50 -3.12 6.79
C ASP A 88 -28.45 -1.60 6.49
N PRO A 89 -29.32 -0.79 7.11
CA PRO A 89 -29.47 0.63 6.80
C PRO A 89 -28.29 1.49 7.25
N ARG A 90 -27.29 0.93 7.92
CA ARG A 90 -26.04 1.61 8.27
C ARG A 90 -25.02 1.64 7.12
N GLN A 91 -25.17 0.77 6.12
CA GLN A 91 -24.18 0.64 5.05
C GLN A 91 -24.46 1.62 3.91
N VAL A 92 -23.40 2.04 3.22
CA VAL A 92 -23.47 3.11 2.22
C VAL A 92 -23.13 2.61 0.84
N ASP A 93 -23.92 3.04 -0.13
CA ASP A 93 -23.71 2.69 -1.52
C ASP A 93 -22.38 3.24 -2.07
N LEU A 94 -21.52 2.40 -2.69
CA LEU A 94 -20.21 2.76 -3.26
C LEU A 94 -20.28 3.91 -4.28
N TRP A 95 -21.37 4.04 -5.02
CA TRP A 95 -21.51 5.14 -5.98
C TRP A 95 -21.51 6.52 -5.27
N VAL A 96 -21.95 6.60 -4.01
CA VAL A 96 -21.98 7.84 -3.21
C VAL A 96 -20.55 8.36 -2.94
N PRO A 97 -19.64 7.62 -2.27
CA PRO A 97 -18.26 8.05 -2.08
C PRO A 97 -17.49 8.16 -3.40
N LEU A 98 -17.81 7.36 -4.43
CA LEU A 98 -17.19 7.51 -5.75
C LEU A 98 -17.62 8.81 -6.45
N THR A 99 -18.88 9.22 -6.32
CA THR A 99 -19.37 10.50 -6.86
C THR A 99 -18.72 11.66 -6.12
N GLY A 100 -18.64 11.58 -4.79
CA GLY A 100 -17.90 12.57 -3.98
C GLY A 100 -16.43 12.67 -4.37
N LEU A 101 -15.78 11.53 -4.62
CA LEU A 101 -14.40 11.45 -5.09
C LEU A 101 -14.24 12.07 -6.49
N LEU A 102 -15.15 11.79 -7.41
CA LEU A 102 -15.18 12.37 -8.75
C LEU A 102 -15.29 13.90 -8.68
N VAL A 103 -16.28 14.41 -7.92
CA VAL A 103 -16.48 15.85 -7.72
C VAL A 103 -15.23 16.49 -7.13
N PHE A 104 -14.62 15.87 -6.11
CA PHE A 104 -13.38 16.35 -5.51
C PHE A 104 -12.25 16.48 -6.54
N TRP A 105 -11.99 15.44 -7.33
CA TRP A 105 -10.91 15.49 -8.32
C TRP A 105 -11.22 16.46 -9.47
N LEU A 106 -12.49 16.61 -9.87
CA LEU A 106 -12.89 17.64 -10.84
C LEU A 106 -12.60 19.05 -10.32
N VAL A 107 -12.89 19.33 -9.04
CA VAL A 107 -12.55 20.62 -8.40
C VAL A 107 -11.03 20.82 -8.36
N VAL A 108 -10.26 19.80 -7.95
CA VAL A 108 -8.79 19.87 -7.92
C VAL A 108 -8.23 20.16 -9.32
N LEU A 109 -8.73 19.49 -10.35
CA LEU A 109 -8.30 19.67 -11.74
C LEU A 109 -8.70 21.04 -12.30
N ALA A 110 -9.92 21.52 -12.00
CA ALA A 110 -10.37 22.85 -12.39
C ALA A 110 -9.48 23.94 -11.77
N VAL A 111 -9.19 23.83 -10.47
CA VAL A 111 -8.26 24.75 -9.79
C VAL A 111 -6.85 24.65 -10.40
N TYR A 112 -6.33 23.45 -10.64
CA TYR A 112 -5.03 23.26 -11.29
C TYR A 112 -4.96 23.95 -12.66
N TRP A 113 -6.03 23.88 -13.44
CA TRP A 113 -6.09 24.46 -14.79
C TRP A 113 -6.19 25.99 -14.78
N LEU A 114 -7.00 26.56 -13.88
CA LEU A 114 -7.29 27.99 -13.82
C LEU A 114 -6.23 28.79 -13.03
N LEU A 115 -5.61 28.18 -12.02
CA LEU A 115 -4.74 28.87 -11.06
C LEU A 115 -3.53 29.58 -11.70
N PRO A 116 -2.81 29.03 -12.71
CA PRO A 116 -1.68 29.73 -13.33
C PRO A 116 -2.09 31.05 -13.99
N ALA A 117 -3.16 31.04 -14.79
CA ALA A 117 -3.63 32.24 -15.49
C ALA A 117 -4.17 33.30 -14.52
N TRP A 118 -4.88 32.86 -13.47
CA TRP A 118 -5.31 33.74 -12.40
C TRP A 118 -4.13 34.36 -11.64
N ARG A 119 -3.09 33.57 -11.37
CA ARG A 119 -1.87 34.06 -10.68
C ARG A 119 -1.16 35.13 -11.49
N VAL A 120 -0.95 34.92 -12.80
CA VAL A 120 -0.31 35.91 -13.69
C VAL A 120 -1.07 37.23 -13.68
N ARG A 121 -2.39 37.18 -13.87
CA ARG A 121 -3.26 38.38 -13.85
C ARG A 121 -3.24 39.09 -12.51
N ARG A 122 -3.37 38.35 -11.41
CA ARG A 122 -3.44 38.94 -10.06
C ARG A 122 -2.11 39.53 -9.59
N ARG A 123 -0.99 38.89 -9.92
CA ARG A 123 0.35 39.34 -9.51
C ARG A 123 0.98 40.33 -10.49
N ARG A 124 0.33 40.58 -11.65
CA ARG A 124 0.79 41.51 -12.69
C ARG A 124 2.26 41.27 -13.06
N TYR A 125 2.61 40.02 -13.32
CA TYR A 125 3.97 39.68 -13.74
C TYR A 125 4.29 40.35 -15.08
N ALA A 126 5.44 41.00 -15.18
CA ALA A 126 5.90 41.62 -16.41
C ALA A 126 6.51 40.55 -17.32
N LEU A 127 6.06 40.46 -18.57
CA LEU A 127 6.70 39.57 -19.55
C LEU A 127 8.07 40.14 -19.92
N LEU A 128 9.12 39.31 -19.95
CA LEU A 128 10.43 39.75 -20.41
C LEU A 128 10.40 39.89 -21.94
N GLY A 129 10.25 41.14 -22.41
CA GLY A 129 10.21 41.51 -23.83
C GLY A 129 11.57 41.93 -24.40
N GLU A 130 11.54 42.68 -25.50
CA GLU A 130 12.73 43.09 -26.26
C GLU A 130 13.73 43.93 -25.47
N GLU A 131 13.27 44.80 -24.57
CA GLU A 131 14.14 45.61 -23.70
C GLU A 131 15.07 44.77 -22.81
N SER A 132 14.72 43.49 -22.58
CA SER A 132 15.50 42.54 -21.80
C SER A 132 16.13 41.44 -22.66
N ALA A 133 16.29 41.64 -23.98
CA ALA A 133 16.74 40.62 -24.93
C ALA A 133 18.05 39.91 -24.53
N ALA A 134 19.00 40.63 -23.91
CA ALA A 134 20.23 40.02 -23.41
C ALA A 134 19.97 39.01 -22.25
N VAL A 135 19.05 39.33 -21.34
CA VAL A 135 18.62 38.42 -20.25
C VAL A 135 17.92 37.21 -20.86
N THR A 136 16.95 37.45 -21.75
CA THR A 136 16.16 36.39 -22.36
C THR A 136 17.02 35.41 -23.15
N ARG A 137 18.01 35.89 -23.93
CA ARG A 137 18.97 35.03 -24.63
C ARG A 137 19.78 34.14 -23.69
N ALA A 138 20.25 34.69 -22.56
CA ALA A 138 20.99 33.91 -21.58
C ALA A 138 20.12 32.83 -20.91
N LEU A 139 18.86 33.15 -20.60
CA LEU A 139 17.90 32.22 -20.05
C LEU A 139 17.54 31.09 -21.04
N GLU A 140 17.35 31.44 -22.31
CA GLU A 140 17.11 30.47 -23.38
C GLU A 140 18.30 29.54 -23.59
N ALA A 141 19.54 30.06 -23.59
CA ALA A 141 20.74 29.23 -23.66
C ALA A 141 20.82 28.21 -22.50
N LEU A 142 20.43 28.61 -21.28
CA LEU A 142 20.33 27.68 -20.14
C LEU A 142 19.21 26.64 -20.33
N ARG A 143 18.05 27.05 -20.84
CA ARG A 143 16.93 26.14 -21.13
C ARG A 143 17.32 25.10 -22.17
N GLU A 144 18.01 25.51 -23.23
CA GLU A 144 18.48 24.64 -24.31
C GLU A 144 19.54 23.66 -23.81
N ARG A 145 20.53 24.13 -23.05
CA ARG A 145 21.56 23.30 -22.40
C ARG A 145 20.97 22.19 -21.51
N THR A 146 19.80 22.43 -20.92
CA THR A 146 19.14 21.50 -20.00
C THR A 146 18.10 20.58 -20.66
N GLY A 147 17.79 20.81 -21.95
CA GLY A 147 16.78 20.07 -22.69
C GLY A 147 15.36 20.23 -22.12
N CYS A 148 15.04 21.40 -21.58
CA CYS A 148 13.73 21.69 -21.00
C CYS A 148 12.70 22.10 -22.07
N GLU A 149 11.42 21.79 -21.82
CA GLU A 149 10.31 22.28 -22.65
C GLU A 149 10.26 23.82 -22.65
N PRO A 150 9.65 24.46 -23.67
CA PRO A 150 9.58 25.93 -23.75
C PRO A 150 8.98 26.57 -22.49
N VAL A 151 9.60 27.66 -22.04
CA VAL A 151 9.23 28.40 -20.82
C VAL A 151 8.96 29.86 -21.17
N HIS A 152 7.90 30.43 -20.59
CA HIS A 152 7.63 31.86 -20.65
C HIS A 152 8.34 32.56 -19.49
N TRP A 153 9.22 33.50 -19.81
CA TRP A 153 10.00 34.23 -18.83
C TRP A 153 9.28 35.49 -18.39
N TYR A 154 9.05 35.61 -17.09
CA TYR A 154 8.43 36.76 -16.47
C TYR A 154 9.38 37.38 -15.44
N ALA A 155 9.17 38.65 -15.13
CA ALA A 155 9.87 39.37 -14.09
C ALA A 155 8.89 39.92 -13.05
N GLN A 156 9.37 40.00 -11.81
CA GLN A 156 8.75 40.75 -10.72
C GLN A 156 9.74 41.79 -10.21
N PRO A 157 9.86 42.96 -10.89
CA PRO A 157 10.93 43.92 -10.64
C PRO A 157 10.96 44.47 -9.21
N LEU A 158 9.79 44.58 -8.57
CA LEU A 158 9.65 45.10 -7.21
C LEU A 158 10.03 44.09 -6.11
N ASP A 159 10.27 42.83 -6.44
CA ASP A 159 10.73 41.84 -5.44
C ASP A 159 12.25 41.92 -5.28
N VAL A 160 12.70 42.51 -4.17
CA VAL A 160 14.12 42.67 -3.81
C VAL A 160 14.79 41.37 -3.37
N ARG A 161 14.03 40.29 -3.15
CA ARG A 161 14.59 38.99 -2.76
C ARG A 161 15.38 38.39 -3.93
N VAL A 162 16.30 37.48 -3.63
CA VAL A 162 17.02 36.69 -4.63
C VAL A 162 16.25 35.39 -4.79
N SER A 163 15.31 35.34 -5.72
CA SER A 163 14.46 34.18 -5.91
C SER A 163 13.93 34.08 -7.34
N ALA A 164 13.68 32.86 -7.76
CA ALA A 164 12.89 32.57 -8.94
C ALA A 164 11.74 31.64 -8.56
N LEU A 165 10.76 31.51 -9.44
CA LEU A 165 9.62 30.63 -9.23
C LEU A 165 9.14 30.04 -10.55
N ALA A 166 9.30 28.73 -10.71
CA ALA A 166 8.67 27.96 -11.78
C ALA A 166 7.23 27.60 -11.43
N PHE A 167 6.31 27.86 -12.36
CA PHE A 167 4.92 27.42 -12.27
C PHE A 167 4.29 27.24 -13.66
N GLY A 168 3.02 26.86 -13.68
CA GLY A 168 2.26 26.65 -14.91
C GLY A 168 1.81 25.20 -15.05
N ARG A 169 1.25 24.91 -16.22
CA ARG A 169 0.73 23.58 -16.55
C ARG A 169 1.51 22.98 -17.70
N ARG A 170 1.33 21.69 -17.95
CA ARG A 170 1.94 21.01 -19.08
C ARG A 170 1.66 21.76 -20.39
N GLY A 171 2.70 22.00 -21.18
CA GLY A 171 2.65 22.78 -22.43
C GLY A 171 2.61 24.31 -22.26
N ARG A 172 2.50 24.83 -21.03
CA ARG A 172 2.56 26.28 -20.74
C ARG A 172 3.31 26.52 -19.43
N ARG A 173 4.64 26.35 -19.46
CA ARG A 173 5.53 26.63 -18.32
C ARG A 173 5.90 28.09 -18.26
N CYS A 174 6.01 28.60 -17.04
CA CYS A 174 6.36 29.98 -16.74
C CYS A 174 7.42 29.99 -15.64
N VAL A 175 8.44 30.83 -15.77
CA VAL A 175 9.40 31.10 -14.70
C VAL A 175 9.40 32.60 -14.44
N VAL A 176 9.16 32.99 -13.19
CA VAL A 176 9.24 34.38 -12.74
C VAL A 176 10.56 34.61 -12.02
N LEU A 177 11.28 35.65 -12.43
CA LEU A 177 12.53 36.10 -11.80
C LEU A 177 12.24 37.35 -10.96
N SER A 178 12.75 37.39 -9.72
CA SER A 178 12.67 38.59 -8.88
C SER A 178 13.63 39.69 -9.36
N GLY A 179 13.34 40.95 -9.04
CA GLY A 179 14.24 42.08 -9.32
C GLY A 179 15.61 41.90 -8.66
N GLY A 180 15.65 41.38 -7.43
CA GLY A 180 16.91 41.09 -6.73
C GLY A 180 17.78 40.03 -7.43
N LEU A 181 17.17 39.02 -8.06
CA LEU A 181 17.89 38.01 -8.84
C LEU A 181 18.42 38.59 -10.16
N LEU A 182 17.61 39.40 -10.85
CA LEU A 182 18.03 40.09 -12.09
C LEU A 182 19.23 41.02 -11.84
N ALA A 183 19.24 41.74 -10.72
CA ALA A 183 20.36 42.59 -10.32
C ALA A 183 21.65 41.79 -10.02
N LEU A 184 21.53 40.54 -9.56
CA LEU A 184 22.68 39.67 -9.26
C LEU A 184 23.37 39.12 -10.49
N ARG A 185 22.69 39.04 -11.65
CA ARG A 185 23.24 38.48 -12.89
C ARG A 185 24.63 39.03 -13.22
N ASN A 186 24.82 40.34 -13.10
CA ASN A 186 26.09 40.98 -13.45
C ASN A 186 27.12 40.90 -12.30
N ARG A 187 26.67 40.84 -11.04
CA ARG A 187 27.57 40.85 -9.86
C ARG A 187 28.07 39.46 -9.48
N ARG A 188 27.22 38.43 -9.65
CA ARG A 188 27.48 37.02 -9.32
C ARG A 188 26.77 36.11 -10.33
N PRO A 189 27.28 36.00 -11.56
CA PRO A 189 26.64 35.24 -12.63
C PRO A 189 26.46 33.75 -12.29
N GLU A 190 27.40 33.16 -11.55
CA GLU A 190 27.30 31.76 -11.10
C GLU A 190 26.10 31.53 -10.17
N THR A 191 25.81 32.46 -9.26
CA THR A 191 24.64 32.38 -8.37
C THR A 191 23.34 32.56 -9.16
N PHE A 192 23.33 33.45 -10.15
CA PHE A 192 22.19 33.62 -11.05
C PHE A 192 21.92 32.34 -11.84
N GLU A 193 22.94 31.77 -12.46
CA GLU A 193 22.84 30.51 -13.21
C GLU A 193 22.37 29.37 -12.30
N ALA A 194 22.92 29.25 -11.09
CA ALA A 194 22.52 28.21 -10.13
C ALA A 194 21.03 28.26 -9.75
N VAL A 195 20.47 29.46 -9.52
CA VAL A 195 19.04 29.62 -9.22
C VAL A 195 18.17 29.28 -10.44
N VAL A 196 18.56 29.73 -11.63
CA VAL A 196 17.81 29.44 -12.86
C VAL A 196 17.86 27.94 -13.19
N LEU A 197 19.01 27.29 -13.05
CA LEU A 197 19.17 25.85 -13.24
C LEU A 197 18.32 25.05 -12.25
N HIS A 198 18.18 25.52 -11.00
CA HIS A 198 17.27 24.90 -10.03
C HIS A 198 15.80 24.99 -10.45
N GLU A 199 15.33 26.14 -10.92
CA GLU A 199 13.95 26.27 -11.42
C GLU A 199 13.71 25.48 -12.71
N LEU A 200 14.69 25.43 -13.62
CA LEU A 200 14.63 24.57 -14.79
C LEU A 200 14.63 23.08 -14.40
N ALA A 201 15.26 22.71 -13.28
CA ALA A 201 15.23 21.34 -12.80
C ALA A 201 13.81 20.91 -12.40
N HIS A 202 13.02 21.82 -11.81
CA HIS A 202 11.60 21.58 -11.54
C HIS A 202 10.79 21.34 -12.82
N VAL A 203 11.07 22.11 -13.88
CA VAL A 203 10.46 21.91 -15.21
C VAL A 203 10.84 20.53 -15.77
N ARG A 204 12.14 20.20 -15.80
CA ARG A 204 12.65 18.94 -16.35
C ARG A 204 12.15 17.71 -15.60
N ASN A 205 12.06 17.80 -14.27
CA ASN A 205 11.56 16.75 -13.40
C ASN A 205 10.02 16.59 -13.47
N ARG A 206 9.32 17.48 -14.18
CA ARG A 206 7.85 17.57 -14.23
C ARG A 206 7.20 17.71 -12.86
N ASP A 207 7.94 18.28 -11.92
CA ASP A 207 7.52 18.27 -10.54
C ASP A 207 6.59 19.45 -10.21
N ILE A 208 6.52 20.47 -11.08
CA ILE A 208 5.58 21.60 -10.99
C ILE A 208 4.14 21.11 -10.90
N ASP A 209 3.75 20.13 -11.73
CA ASP A 209 2.39 19.58 -11.72
C ASP A 209 2.10 18.86 -10.40
N LEU A 210 3.04 18.02 -9.97
CA LEU A 210 2.96 17.30 -8.69
C LEU A 210 2.84 18.28 -7.51
N SER A 211 3.59 19.39 -7.56
CA SER A 211 3.56 20.49 -6.60
C SER A 211 2.17 21.08 -6.46
N PHE A 212 1.59 21.49 -7.59
CA PHE A 212 0.32 22.17 -7.64
C PHE A 212 -0.80 21.23 -7.21
N LEU A 213 -0.85 20.02 -7.78
CA LEU A 213 -1.83 19.01 -7.38
C LEU A 213 -1.73 18.70 -5.89
N THR A 214 -0.50 18.57 -5.35
CA THR A 214 -0.28 18.34 -3.91
C THR A 214 -0.82 19.46 -3.04
N ILE A 215 -0.57 20.71 -3.41
CA ILE A 215 -0.99 21.87 -2.63
C ILE A 215 -2.51 22.06 -2.74
N ILE A 216 -3.08 21.89 -3.94
CA ILE A 216 -4.50 22.07 -4.21
C ILE A 216 -5.30 20.97 -3.51
N SER A 217 -4.95 19.69 -3.72
CA SER A 217 -5.67 18.57 -3.09
C SER A 217 -5.66 18.69 -1.57
N ALA A 218 -4.52 19.06 -0.97
CA ALA A 218 -4.41 19.31 0.46
C ALA A 218 -5.26 20.46 0.99
N ARG A 219 -5.40 21.54 0.21
CA ARG A 219 -6.22 22.69 0.60
C ARG A 219 -7.70 22.41 0.45
N VAL A 220 -8.10 21.72 -0.62
CA VAL A 220 -9.50 21.34 -0.88
C VAL A 220 -9.97 20.28 0.12
N SER A 221 -9.10 19.36 0.54
CA SER A 221 -9.46 18.33 1.52
C SER A 221 -9.53 18.84 2.97
N LEU A 222 -8.87 19.96 3.30
CA LEU A 222 -8.75 20.44 4.68
C LEU A 222 -10.11 20.75 5.36
N PRO A 223 -11.06 21.46 4.73
CA PRO A 223 -12.37 21.71 5.35
C PRO A 223 -13.15 20.43 5.62
N VAL A 224 -13.13 19.49 4.66
CA VAL A 224 -13.77 18.18 4.77
C VAL A 224 -13.23 17.40 5.97
N LEU A 225 -11.92 17.42 6.11
CA LEU A 225 -11.20 16.75 7.17
C LEU A 225 -11.52 17.34 8.56
N VAL A 226 -11.55 18.67 8.69
CA VAL A 226 -11.93 19.37 9.94
C VAL A 226 -13.37 19.02 10.33
N LEU A 227 -14.28 19.04 9.34
CA LEU A 227 -15.69 18.70 9.58
C LEU A 227 -15.85 17.24 10.01
N THR A 228 -15.11 16.31 9.39
CA THR A 228 -15.10 14.89 9.76
C THR A 228 -14.79 14.70 11.25
N VAL A 229 -13.74 15.37 11.74
CA VAL A 229 -13.33 15.29 13.15
C VAL A 229 -14.38 15.88 14.08
N ALA A 230 -14.84 17.10 13.77
CA ALA A 230 -15.71 17.86 14.66
C ALA A 230 -17.10 17.24 14.83
N SER A 231 -17.59 16.50 13.84
CA SER A 231 -18.98 16.07 13.80
C SER A 231 -19.19 14.57 13.99
N GLY A 232 -18.15 13.76 14.29
CA GLY A 232 -18.28 12.31 14.46
C GLY A 232 -19.25 11.91 15.57
N VAL A 233 -18.96 12.31 16.82
CA VAL A 233 -19.83 12.04 17.98
C VAL A 233 -21.19 12.75 17.86
N LEU A 234 -21.20 14.02 17.42
CA LEU A 234 -22.43 14.78 17.25
C LEU A 234 -23.41 14.13 16.28
N TRP A 235 -22.89 13.53 15.20
CA TRP A 235 -23.72 12.82 14.23
C TRP A 235 -24.38 11.58 14.82
N GLU A 236 -23.65 10.80 15.61
CA GLU A 236 -24.21 9.66 16.32
C GLU A 236 -25.22 10.08 17.40
N LEU A 237 -25.02 11.23 18.05
CA LEU A 237 -26.01 11.79 18.98
C LEU A 237 -27.33 12.17 18.29
N LEU A 238 -27.25 12.80 17.11
CA LEU A 238 -28.43 13.29 16.40
C LEU A 238 -29.13 12.19 15.57
N HIS A 239 -28.34 11.35 14.89
CA HIS A 239 -28.81 10.41 13.88
C HIS A 239 -28.53 8.94 14.23
N GLY A 240 -27.65 8.68 15.21
CA GLY A 240 -27.29 7.33 15.63
C GLY A 240 -28.37 6.63 16.44
N LEU A 241 -28.10 5.38 16.79
CA LEU A 241 -29.05 4.46 17.42
C LEU A 241 -29.13 4.61 18.94
N GLY A 242 -28.36 5.54 19.52
CA GLY A 242 -28.26 5.73 20.97
C GLY A 242 -27.38 4.69 21.66
N GLY A 243 -27.13 4.90 22.95
CA GLY A 243 -26.29 4.01 23.78
C GLY A 243 -24.79 4.23 23.66
N THR A 244 -24.03 3.57 24.54
CA THR A 244 -22.56 3.71 24.67
C THR A 244 -21.81 3.26 23.41
N GLY A 245 -22.30 2.23 22.72
CA GLY A 245 -21.69 1.74 21.48
C GLY A 245 -21.80 2.73 20.31
N SER A 246 -22.95 3.39 20.10
CA SER A 246 -23.11 4.41 19.06
C SER A 246 -22.17 5.61 19.30
N LEU A 247 -22.02 6.03 20.56
CA LEU A 247 -21.06 7.08 20.93
C LEU A 247 -19.60 6.64 20.69
N ALA A 248 -19.25 5.39 21.00
CA ALA A 248 -17.92 4.85 20.72
C ALA A 248 -17.62 4.79 19.21
N ALA A 249 -18.60 4.45 18.38
CA ALA A 249 -18.47 4.50 16.92
C ALA A 249 -18.27 5.93 16.41
N GLY A 250 -19.01 6.90 16.94
CA GLY A 250 -18.85 8.33 16.63
C GLY A 250 -17.49 8.87 17.02
N LEU A 251 -16.97 8.47 18.20
CA LEU A 251 -15.63 8.79 18.65
C LEU A 251 -14.56 8.16 17.75
N SER A 252 -14.75 6.90 17.35
CA SER A 252 -13.86 6.19 16.42
C SER A 252 -13.80 6.91 15.06
N ASN A 253 -14.94 7.37 14.52
CA ASN A 253 -14.99 8.19 13.31
C ASN A 253 -14.24 9.54 13.47
N SER A 254 -14.42 10.23 14.60
CA SER A 254 -13.66 11.46 14.89
C SER A 254 -12.15 11.18 14.99
N LEU A 255 -11.75 10.07 15.62
CA LEU A 255 -10.35 9.65 15.74
C LEU A 255 -9.76 9.24 14.39
N LYS A 256 -10.53 8.58 13.53
CA LYS A 256 -10.15 8.29 12.14
C LYS A 256 -9.91 9.58 11.37
N GLY A 257 -10.83 10.54 11.46
CA GLY A 257 -10.66 11.88 10.92
C GLY A 257 -9.35 12.51 11.40
N LEU A 258 -9.07 12.46 12.71
CA LEU A 258 -7.86 13.03 13.32
C LEU A 258 -6.60 12.31 12.83
N CYS A 259 -6.64 10.99 12.69
CA CYS A 259 -5.56 10.19 12.14
C CYS A 259 -5.20 10.66 10.72
N LEU A 260 -6.21 10.88 9.88
CA LEU A 260 -6.04 11.41 8.52
C LEU A 260 -5.60 12.90 8.53
N VAL A 261 -6.03 13.71 9.53
CA VAL A 261 -5.55 15.09 9.74
C VAL A 261 -4.06 15.13 9.96
N VAL A 262 -3.52 14.16 10.68
CA VAL A 262 -2.08 14.08 10.96
C VAL A 262 -1.33 13.49 9.76
N ALA A 263 -1.89 12.47 9.09
CA ALA A 263 -1.26 11.83 7.93
C ALA A 263 -1.09 12.80 6.74
N MET A 264 -2.09 13.65 6.48
CA MET A 264 -2.11 14.54 5.32
C MET A 264 -0.95 15.57 5.25
N PRO A 265 -0.63 16.34 6.31
CA PRO A 265 0.52 17.24 6.29
C PRO A 265 1.85 16.48 6.24
N LEU A 266 1.94 15.26 6.78
CA LEU A 266 3.15 14.43 6.71
C LEU A 266 3.43 13.99 5.26
N THR A 267 2.42 13.45 4.57
CA THR A 267 2.54 13.02 3.17
C THR A 267 2.79 14.22 2.25
N ARG A 268 2.07 15.33 2.45
CA ARG A 268 2.28 16.59 1.71
C ARG A 268 3.71 17.09 1.83
N ARG A 269 4.28 17.12 3.04
CA ARG A 269 5.66 17.57 3.27
C ARG A 269 6.67 16.63 2.64
N ALA A 270 6.44 15.32 2.71
CA ALA A 270 7.32 14.34 2.10
C ALA A 270 7.44 14.58 0.58
N VAL A 271 6.32 14.82 -0.10
CA VAL A 271 6.32 15.18 -1.53
C VAL A 271 7.10 16.47 -1.77
N LEU A 272 6.73 17.55 -1.09
CA LEU A 272 7.28 18.88 -1.35
C LEU A 272 8.79 18.95 -1.03
N ARG A 273 9.26 18.34 0.05
CA ARG A 273 10.69 18.28 0.38
C ARG A 273 11.50 17.42 -0.59
N SER A 274 10.96 16.26 -1.00
CA SER A 274 11.68 15.38 -1.93
C SER A 274 11.99 16.07 -3.26
N ARG A 275 11.09 16.93 -3.72
CA ARG A 275 11.23 17.67 -4.99
C ARG A 275 12.38 18.66 -4.96
N GLU A 276 12.50 19.43 -3.88
CA GLU A 276 13.61 20.37 -3.69
C GLU A 276 14.95 19.64 -3.75
N PHE A 277 15.08 18.50 -3.07
CA PHE A 277 16.31 17.71 -3.10
C PHE A 277 16.64 17.14 -4.48
N TYR A 278 15.64 16.67 -5.23
CA TYR A 278 15.84 16.21 -6.62
C TYR A 278 16.18 17.38 -7.56
N ALA A 279 15.63 18.57 -7.32
CA ALA A 279 15.98 19.77 -8.09
C ALA A 279 17.40 20.24 -7.78
N ASP A 280 17.82 20.24 -6.52
CA ASP A 280 19.19 20.54 -6.08
C ASP A 280 20.22 19.58 -6.69
N ALA A 281 19.93 18.28 -6.66
CA ALA A 281 20.81 17.27 -7.25
C ALA A 281 20.97 17.46 -8.76
N ARG A 282 19.89 17.79 -9.47
CA ARG A 282 19.93 18.05 -10.92
C ARG A 282 20.64 19.36 -11.25
N ALA A 283 20.37 20.42 -10.50
CA ALA A 283 21.03 21.71 -10.67
C ALA A 283 22.54 21.57 -10.46
N ARG A 284 22.97 20.80 -9.46
CA ARG A 284 24.38 20.43 -9.26
C ARG A 284 24.97 19.70 -10.47
N GLN A 285 24.26 18.70 -11.01
CA GLN A 285 24.71 17.96 -12.21
C GLN A 285 24.88 18.87 -13.43
N TRP A 286 24.00 19.86 -13.62
CA TRP A 286 24.07 20.80 -14.73
C TRP A 286 25.10 21.91 -14.55
N ALA A 287 25.28 22.40 -13.32
CA ALA A 287 26.23 23.46 -13.01
C ALA A 287 27.69 22.96 -12.97
N GLY A 288 27.91 21.65 -12.79
CA GLY A 288 29.25 21.05 -12.69
C GLY A 288 29.96 21.29 -11.35
N SER A 289 29.60 22.34 -10.60
CA SER A 289 30.10 22.66 -9.26
C SER A 289 28.96 22.97 -8.28
N PRO A 290 29.03 22.52 -7.01
CA PRO A 290 28.05 22.87 -5.98
C PRO A 290 28.31 24.24 -5.32
N SER A 291 29.41 24.94 -5.61
CA SER A 291 29.86 26.14 -4.89
C SER A 291 28.80 27.25 -4.84
N ALA A 292 28.20 27.58 -5.99
CA ALA A 292 27.20 28.62 -6.08
C ALA A 292 25.89 28.30 -5.31
N LEU A 293 25.45 27.03 -5.34
CA LEU A 293 24.30 26.56 -4.55
C LEU A 293 24.62 26.57 -3.05
N ARG A 294 25.83 26.15 -2.66
CA ARG A 294 26.27 26.12 -1.26
C ARG A 294 26.30 27.52 -0.65
N ALA A 295 26.90 28.47 -1.36
CA ALA A 295 26.95 29.88 -0.94
C ALA A 295 25.55 30.49 -0.81
N LEU A 296 24.61 30.11 -1.69
CA LEU A 296 23.23 30.58 -1.61
C LEU A 296 22.51 30.06 -0.35
N PHE A 297 22.71 28.78 -0.01
CA PHE A 297 22.10 28.20 1.18
C PHE A 297 22.71 28.76 2.47
N GLU A 298 24.00 29.07 2.51
CA GLU A 298 24.65 29.74 3.65
C GLU A 298 23.98 31.07 4.00
N VAL A 299 23.75 31.92 2.98
CA VAL A 299 23.08 33.22 3.17
C VAL A 299 21.63 33.07 3.64
N GLU A 300 20.95 31.98 3.29
CA GLU A 300 19.57 31.72 3.72
C GLU A 300 19.49 31.21 5.17
N GLU A 301 20.49 30.46 5.64
CA GLU A 301 20.56 29.94 7.01
C GLU A 301 20.62 31.06 8.05
N ASP A 302 21.38 32.12 7.76
CA ASP A 302 21.52 33.29 8.64
C ASP A 302 20.23 34.11 8.79
N ARG A 303 19.29 33.98 7.84
CA ARG A 303 18.11 34.85 7.75
C ARG A 303 16.84 34.31 8.41
N ARG A 304 16.76 33.02 8.79
CA ARG A 304 15.47 32.41 9.25
C ARG A 304 15.63 31.39 10.38
N ARG A 305 15.56 31.87 11.63
CA ARG A 305 15.29 31.04 12.82
C ARG A 305 13.80 31.07 13.15
N LEU A 306 12.97 30.33 12.41
CA LEU A 306 11.54 30.17 12.72
C LEU A 306 11.30 28.91 13.60
N PRO A 307 10.48 28.99 14.66
CA PRO A 307 10.07 27.83 15.45
C PRO A 307 9.09 26.96 14.65
N GLY A 308 9.21 25.63 14.80
CA GLY A 308 8.27 24.66 14.22
C GLY A 308 8.89 23.68 13.22
N ARG A 309 9.72 22.75 13.72
CA ARG A 309 10.39 21.71 12.91
C ARG A 309 9.40 20.77 12.22
N LEU A 310 8.24 20.54 12.83
CA LEU A 310 7.22 19.63 12.32
C LEU A 310 6.42 20.26 11.17
N LEU A 311 6.06 21.55 11.24
CA LEU A 311 5.14 22.18 10.28
C LEU A 311 5.78 22.64 8.96
N ARG A 312 7.12 22.63 8.87
CA ARG A 312 7.87 23.21 7.77
C ARG A 312 7.76 22.37 6.48
N VAL A 313 7.40 23.05 5.38
CA VAL A 313 7.16 22.44 4.08
C VAL A 313 8.41 22.38 3.20
N HIS A 314 9.33 23.33 3.37
CA HIS A 314 10.62 23.36 2.68
C HIS A 314 11.73 22.80 3.57
N PRO A 315 12.74 22.11 2.99
CA PRO A 315 13.93 21.71 3.72
C PRO A 315 14.72 22.94 4.21
N THR A 316 15.57 22.76 5.23
CA THR A 316 16.45 23.86 5.69
C THR A 316 17.56 24.07 4.69
N ALA A 317 18.10 25.28 4.65
CA ALA A 317 19.38 25.57 4.01
C ALA A 317 20.45 24.51 4.36
N ARG A 318 20.68 24.25 5.65
CA ARG A 318 21.56 23.18 6.12
C ARG A 318 21.26 21.81 5.51
N GLN A 319 19.98 21.39 5.51
CA GLN A 319 19.59 20.10 4.91
C GLN A 319 19.87 20.04 3.41
N ARG A 320 19.68 21.15 2.69
CA ARG A 320 19.96 21.23 1.25
C ARG A 320 21.47 21.21 0.99
N ARG A 321 22.27 21.89 1.82
CA ARG A 321 23.75 21.81 1.75
C ARG A 321 24.25 20.40 2.00
N ASP A 322 23.83 19.78 3.11
CA ASP A 322 24.23 18.40 3.46
C ASP A 322 23.88 17.43 2.32
N MET A 323 22.73 17.64 1.67
CA MET A 323 22.26 16.85 0.53
C MET A 323 23.06 17.05 -0.76
N LEU A 324 23.72 18.21 -0.93
CA LEU A 324 24.66 18.38 -2.03
C LEU A 324 25.84 17.44 -1.85
N ASP A 325 26.33 17.25 -0.62
CA ASP A 325 27.53 16.48 -0.31
C ASP A 325 27.26 14.98 -0.16
N ASP A 326 26.08 14.60 0.37
CA ASP A 326 25.64 13.22 0.46
C ASP A 326 24.15 13.08 0.08
N PRO A 327 23.82 12.43 -1.06
CA PRO A 327 22.45 12.28 -1.49
C PRO A 327 21.69 11.18 -0.71
N GLU A 328 22.34 10.45 0.20
CA GLU A 328 21.74 9.34 0.94
C GLU A 328 20.39 9.67 1.61
N PRO A 329 20.20 10.83 2.28
CA PRO A 329 18.94 11.15 2.96
C PRO A 329 17.71 11.16 2.05
N LEU A 330 17.88 11.37 0.74
CA LEU A 330 16.80 11.26 -0.25
C LEU A 330 16.20 9.86 -0.35
N PHE A 331 16.99 8.85 0.05
CA PHE A 331 16.64 7.44 -0.09
C PHE A 331 16.08 6.80 1.17
N ARG A 332 16.14 7.48 2.31
CA ARG A 332 15.57 6.98 3.57
C ARG A 332 14.11 7.44 3.68
N SER A 333 13.20 6.52 3.99
CA SER A 333 11.86 6.86 4.47
C SER A 333 11.87 6.82 5.99
N GLY A 334 11.25 7.80 6.65
CA GLY A 334 11.18 7.84 8.11
C GLY A 334 10.03 6.99 8.65
N PHE A 335 10.10 6.65 9.95
CA PHE A 335 8.98 6.05 10.70
C PHE A 335 7.66 6.79 10.44
N TRP A 336 7.67 8.13 10.58
CA TRP A 336 6.47 8.97 10.44
C TRP A 336 5.86 8.97 9.04
N GLU A 337 6.67 8.79 8.00
CA GLU A 337 6.18 8.73 6.63
C GLU A 337 5.40 7.43 6.40
N LEU A 338 5.95 6.31 6.88
CA LEU A 338 5.25 5.03 6.77
C LEU A 338 4.13 4.88 7.78
N LEU A 339 4.19 5.54 8.94
CA LEU A 339 3.06 5.67 9.85
C LEU A 339 1.87 6.31 9.14
N ALA A 340 2.08 7.47 8.50
CA ALA A 340 1.04 8.11 7.70
C ALA A 340 0.52 7.20 6.58
N ALA A 341 1.43 6.47 5.90
CA ALA A 341 1.04 5.53 4.86
C ALA A 341 0.16 4.38 5.39
N GLY A 342 0.55 3.80 6.52
CA GLY A 342 -0.19 2.72 7.19
C GLY A 342 -1.56 3.21 7.67
N CYS A 343 -1.63 4.40 8.28
CA CYS A 343 -2.89 4.99 8.72
C CYS A 343 -3.88 5.12 7.56
N VAL A 344 -3.40 5.60 6.42
CA VAL A 344 -4.21 5.76 5.20
C VAL A 344 -4.64 4.42 4.63
N LEU A 345 -3.74 3.43 4.57
CA LEU A 345 -4.07 2.08 4.09
C LEU A 345 -5.08 1.37 5.00
N GLY A 346 -4.92 1.48 6.32
CA GLY A 346 -5.85 0.91 7.30
C GLY A 346 -7.21 1.61 7.27
N ALA A 347 -7.22 2.95 7.14
CA ALA A 347 -8.43 3.72 6.97
C ALA A 347 -9.18 3.33 5.68
N LEU A 348 -8.44 3.20 4.57
CA LEU A 348 -8.97 2.76 3.28
C LEU A 348 -9.54 1.35 3.35
N TYR A 349 -8.84 0.42 4.02
CA TYR A 349 -9.36 -0.93 4.28
C TYR A 349 -10.70 -0.87 5.00
N THR A 350 -10.77 -0.07 6.07
CA THR A 350 -11.99 0.07 6.87
C THR A 350 -13.15 0.62 6.02
N ASP A 351 -12.90 1.63 5.18
CA ASP A 351 -13.94 2.19 4.30
C ASP A 351 -14.38 1.20 3.22
N LEU A 352 -13.44 0.45 2.62
CA LEU A 352 -13.77 -0.61 1.65
C LEU A 352 -14.56 -1.75 2.31
N ALA A 353 -14.23 -2.10 3.55
CA ALA A 353 -14.93 -3.13 4.30
C ALA A 353 -16.37 -2.72 4.66
N THR A 354 -16.65 -1.43 4.86
CA THR A 354 -17.97 -0.93 5.26
C THR A 354 -18.87 -0.45 4.10
N THR A 355 -18.44 -0.59 2.85
CA THR A 355 -19.20 -0.11 1.67
C THR A 355 -20.11 -1.19 1.05
N PHE A 356 -21.39 -0.87 0.79
CA PHE A 356 -22.48 -1.81 0.48
C PHE A 356 -22.66 -2.21 -1.00
N VAL A 357 -22.47 -1.31 -1.99
CA VAL A 357 -23.01 -1.47 -3.37
C VAL A 357 -22.64 -2.73 -4.13
N LEU A 358 -21.55 -3.41 -3.77
CA LEU A 358 -21.32 -4.71 -4.38
C LEU A 358 -22.52 -5.64 -4.11
N ASN A 359 -23.15 -5.58 -2.92
CA ASN A 359 -24.26 -6.43 -2.49
C ASN A 359 -25.56 -6.18 -3.27
N SER A 360 -25.91 -4.92 -3.55
CA SER A 360 -27.15 -4.60 -4.28
C SER A 360 -27.07 -4.84 -5.79
N ALA A 361 -25.88 -4.72 -6.40
CA ALA A 361 -25.68 -4.94 -7.84
C ALA A 361 -25.20 -6.36 -8.20
N LEU A 362 -24.51 -7.06 -7.29
CA LEU A 362 -23.95 -8.40 -7.52
C LEU A 362 -24.63 -9.50 -6.71
N GLY A 363 -25.64 -9.16 -5.88
CA GLY A 363 -26.35 -10.11 -5.04
C GLY A 363 -25.38 -10.96 -4.20
N PRO A 364 -25.47 -12.30 -4.23
CA PRO A 364 -24.57 -13.19 -3.48
C PRO A 364 -23.06 -13.04 -3.79
N GLY A 365 -22.69 -12.53 -4.98
CA GLY A 365 -21.29 -12.43 -5.43
C GLY A 365 -20.50 -11.26 -4.84
N ALA A 366 -21.19 -10.42 -4.08
CA ALA A 366 -20.70 -9.14 -3.65
C ALA A 366 -19.65 -9.16 -2.54
N GLU A 367 -19.79 -10.07 -1.57
CA GLU A 367 -18.80 -10.30 -0.54
C GLU A 367 -17.45 -10.74 -1.15
N THR A 368 -17.53 -11.59 -2.17
CA THR A 368 -16.37 -12.01 -2.96
C THR A 368 -15.76 -10.82 -3.71
N ALA A 369 -16.58 -10.00 -4.36
CA ALA A 369 -16.11 -8.83 -5.07
C ALA A 369 -15.48 -7.78 -4.14
N ARG A 370 -16.00 -7.61 -2.91
CA ARG A 370 -15.46 -6.72 -1.88
C ARG A 370 -14.08 -7.18 -1.47
N ALA A 371 -13.93 -8.48 -1.18
CA ALA A 371 -12.64 -9.08 -0.87
C ALA A 371 -11.63 -8.92 -2.03
N VAL A 372 -12.04 -9.18 -3.27
CA VAL A 372 -11.18 -9.03 -4.46
C VAL A 372 -10.75 -7.58 -4.65
N LEU A 373 -11.65 -6.62 -4.47
CA LEU A 373 -11.35 -5.19 -4.56
C LEU A 373 -10.37 -4.77 -3.46
N ALA A 374 -10.58 -5.18 -2.22
CA ALA A 374 -9.68 -4.90 -1.10
C ALA A 374 -8.30 -5.49 -1.33
N VAL A 375 -8.22 -6.77 -1.75
CA VAL A 375 -6.96 -7.45 -2.09
C VAL A 375 -6.24 -6.72 -3.23
N GLY A 376 -6.94 -6.39 -4.30
CA GLY A 376 -6.37 -5.73 -5.47
C GLY A 376 -5.83 -4.33 -5.13
N THR A 377 -6.66 -3.50 -4.51
CA THR A 377 -6.31 -2.10 -4.20
C THR A 377 -5.23 -1.99 -3.13
N LEU A 378 -5.45 -2.56 -1.95
CA LEU A 378 -4.50 -2.48 -0.83
C LEU A 378 -3.21 -3.25 -1.15
N GLY A 379 -3.34 -4.39 -1.81
CA GLY A 379 -2.22 -5.21 -2.22
C GLY A 379 -1.30 -4.50 -3.20
N LEU A 380 -1.84 -3.86 -4.25
CA LEU A 380 -1.04 -3.09 -5.21
C LEU A 380 -0.37 -1.88 -4.56
N LEU A 381 -1.06 -1.16 -3.68
CA LEU A 381 -0.47 -0.04 -2.94
C LEU A 381 0.66 -0.50 -2.02
N LEU A 382 0.46 -1.58 -1.27
CA LEU A 382 1.48 -2.18 -0.43
C LEU A 382 2.66 -2.70 -1.27
N ALA A 383 2.40 -3.34 -2.41
CA ALA A 383 3.43 -3.79 -3.34
C ALA A 383 4.27 -2.62 -3.89
N ALA A 384 3.65 -1.48 -4.20
CA ALA A 384 4.38 -0.28 -4.60
C ALA A 384 5.29 0.24 -3.48
N VAL A 385 4.82 0.23 -2.23
CA VAL A 385 5.62 0.59 -1.05
C VAL A 385 6.80 -0.36 -0.87
N VAL A 386 6.56 -1.67 -0.91
CA VAL A 386 7.60 -2.69 -0.75
C VAL A 386 8.60 -2.66 -1.92
N ALA A 387 8.14 -2.51 -3.16
CA ALA A 387 8.98 -2.39 -4.35
C ALA A 387 9.93 -1.18 -4.25
N PHE A 388 9.44 -0.05 -3.73
CA PHE A 388 10.26 1.13 -3.52
C PHE A 388 11.43 0.89 -2.57
N PHE A 389 11.20 0.23 -1.43
CA PHE A 389 12.27 -0.12 -0.49
C PHE A 389 13.25 -1.12 -1.09
N THR A 390 12.73 -2.16 -1.76
CA THR A 390 13.53 -3.28 -2.28
C THR A 390 14.42 -2.89 -3.44
N LEU A 391 13.97 -1.98 -4.31
CA LEU A 391 14.83 -1.41 -5.36
C LEU A 391 15.99 -0.60 -4.76
N ARG A 392 15.74 0.17 -3.70
CA ARG A 392 16.77 0.98 -3.04
C ARG A 392 17.76 0.14 -2.25
N LEU A 393 17.27 -0.94 -1.63
CA LEU A 393 18.05 -2.01 -1.03
C LEU A 393 19.08 -2.60 -2.02
N GLN A 394 18.65 -2.92 -3.23
CA GLN A 394 19.51 -3.60 -4.22
C GLN A 394 20.54 -2.69 -4.89
N GLU A 395 20.26 -1.39 -5.04
CA GLU A 395 21.22 -0.41 -5.57
C GLU A 395 22.25 0.05 -4.48
N GLY A 396 22.27 -0.65 -3.35
CA GLY A 396 23.26 -0.49 -2.29
C GLY A 396 23.14 0.81 -1.51
N PHE A 397 22.06 1.58 -1.64
CA PHE A 397 21.84 2.79 -0.85
C PHE A 397 21.73 2.37 0.63
N PRO A 398 22.47 2.96 1.59
CA PRO A 398 22.58 2.41 2.94
C PRO A 398 21.29 2.45 3.77
N GLY A 399 20.25 3.18 3.32
CA GLY A 399 18.86 3.00 3.77
C GLY A 399 18.30 1.58 3.56
N GLY A 400 19.02 0.73 2.83
CA GLY A 400 18.79 -0.70 2.67
C GLY A 400 19.62 -1.61 3.59
N ARG A 401 20.34 -1.11 4.59
CA ARG A 401 20.95 -2.02 5.57
C ARG A 401 19.84 -2.71 6.38
N PRO A 402 19.91 -4.04 6.63
CA PRO A 402 18.86 -4.79 7.33
C PRO A 402 18.41 -4.19 8.66
N GLY A 403 19.31 -3.55 9.42
CA GLY A 403 18.98 -2.87 10.68
C GLY A 403 18.26 -1.52 10.53
N LEU A 404 18.32 -0.88 9.34
CA LEU A 404 17.70 0.42 9.06
C LEU A 404 16.28 0.31 8.49
N LEU A 405 15.83 -0.89 8.10
CA LEU A 405 14.45 -1.16 7.70
C LEU A 405 13.48 -1.17 8.88
N GLY A 406 13.98 -1.24 10.11
CA GLY A 406 13.14 -1.46 11.27
C GLY A 406 12.16 -0.33 11.55
N ALA A 407 12.66 0.90 11.62
CA ALA A 407 11.82 2.07 11.89
C ALA A 407 10.73 2.30 10.80
N PRO A 408 11.02 2.22 9.48
CA PRO A 408 9.97 2.28 8.45
C PRO A 408 8.91 1.19 8.61
N VAL A 409 9.31 -0.09 8.72
CA VAL A 409 8.36 -1.22 8.79
C VAL A 409 7.46 -1.11 10.02
N TRP A 410 8.02 -0.75 11.17
CA TRP A 410 7.23 -0.47 12.37
C TRP A 410 6.32 0.74 12.21
N GLY A 411 6.77 1.80 11.53
CA GLY A 411 5.91 2.92 11.15
C GLY A 411 4.69 2.42 10.37
N LEU A 412 4.90 1.64 9.31
CA LEU A 412 3.81 1.08 8.50
C LEU A 412 2.85 0.23 9.33
N ALA A 413 3.38 -0.67 10.16
CA ALA A 413 2.59 -1.57 11.00
C ALA A 413 1.75 -0.82 12.04
N CYS A 414 2.36 0.11 12.79
CA CYS A 414 1.65 0.96 13.72
C CYS A 414 0.59 1.81 13.02
N GLY A 415 0.88 2.29 11.80
CA GLY A 415 -0.08 3.06 11.02
C GLY A 415 -1.28 2.21 10.60
N LEU A 416 -1.03 1.00 10.06
CA LEU A 416 -2.09 0.04 9.72
C LEU A 416 -2.93 -0.32 10.94
N ALA A 417 -2.28 -0.50 12.09
CA ALA A 417 -2.97 -0.83 13.33
C ALA A 417 -3.86 0.30 13.84
N LEU A 418 -3.36 1.55 13.79
CA LEU A 418 -4.14 2.73 14.11
C LEU A 418 -5.31 2.87 13.14
N GLY A 419 -5.04 2.87 11.83
CA GLY A 419 -6.01 3.14 10.77
C GLY A 419 -7.07 2.04 10.54
N GLY A 420 -6.70 0.77 10.75
CA GLY A 420 -7.56 -0.39 10.47
C GLY A 420 -8.12 -1.09 11.72
N GLY A 421 -7.56 -0.83 12.90
CA GLY A 421 -7.99 -1.42 14.17
C GLY A 421 -8.54 -0.38 15.14
N VAL A 422 -7.69 0.52 15.64
CA VAL A 422 -8.09 1.49 16.69
C VAL A 422 -9.21 2.42 16.24
N VAL A 423 -9.12 2.92 15.01
CA VAL A 423 -10.12 3.85 14.44
C VAL A 423 -11.18 3.15 13.58
N ASN A 424 -11.27 1.82 13.69
CA ASN A 424 -12.30 1.04 13.03
C ASN A 424 -13.55 0.99 13.92
N PRO A 425 -14.67 1.60 13.49
CA PRO A 425 -15.87 1.70 14.34
C PRO A 425 -16.42 0.35 14.77
N GLY A 426 -16.32 -0.69 13.93
CA GLY A 426 -16.82 -2.03 14.25
C GLY A 426 -15.99 -2.71 15.34
N VAL A 427 -14.66 -2.64 15.23
CA VAL A 427 -13.73 -3.16 16.25
C VAL A 427 -13.89 -2.38 17.56
N THR A 428 -13.93 -1.04 17.49
CA THR A 428 -14.11 -0.19 18.68
C THR A 428 -15.45 -0.48 19.37
N PHE A 429 -16.54 -0.58 18.60
CA PHE A 429 -17.86 -0.89 19.13
C PHE A 429 -17.87 -2.25 19.86
N ALA A 430 -17.35 -3.30 19.21
CA ALA A 430 -17.34 -4.64 19.75
C ALA A 430 -16.54 -4.72 21.07
N LEU A 431 -15.32 -4.18 21.11
CA LEU A 431 -14.50 -4.19 22.33
C LEU A 431 -15.12 -3.35 23.45
N ALA A 432 -15.64 -2.16 23.12
CA ALA A 432 -16.28 -1.29 24.10
C ALA A 432 -17.55 -1.91 24.71
N SER A 433 -18.30 -2.68 23.92
CA SER A 433 -19.53 -3.35 24.40
C SER A 433 -19.28 -4.38 25.52
N VAL A 434 -18.06 -4.91 25.61
CA VAL A 434 -17.64 -5.87 26.64
C VAL A 434 -16.63 -5.29 27.65
N GLY A 435 -16.38 -3.98 27.61
CA GLY A 435 -15.47 -3.30 28.55
C GLY A 435 -13.98 -3.64 28.36
N GLN A 436 -13.59 -4.10 27.18
CA GLN A 436 -12.19 -4.42 26.86
C GLN A 436 -11.44 -3.18 26.36
N VAL A 437 -10.13 -3.11 26.66
CA VAL A 437 -9.24 -1.98 26.35
C VAL A 437 -8.45 -2.16 25.05
N GLY A 438 -8.46 -3.35 24.45
CA GLY A 438 -7.81 -3.63 23.18
C GLY A 438 -6.34 -4.04 23.29
N ALA A 439 -5.94 -4.72 24.36
CA ALA A 439 -4.63 -5.35 24.51
C ALA A 439 -4.26 -6.29 23.34
N GLY A 440 -5.26 -6.89 22.67
CA GLY A 440 -5.07 -7.67 21.43
C GLY A 440 -4.43 -6.88 20.26
N LEU A 441 -4.46 -5.55 20.29
CA LEU A 441 -3.80 -4.69 19.29
C LEU A 441 -2.28 -4.85 19.28
N LEU A 442 -1.66 -5.17 20.42
CA LEU A 442 -0.21 -5.30 20.55
C LEU A 442 0.36 -6.50 19.75
N PRO A 443 -0.07 -7.76 20.01
CA PRO A 443 0.41 -8.90 19.23
C PRO A 443 0.01 -8.77 17.75
N TRP A 444 -1.15 -8.17 17.46
CA TRP A 444 -1.55 -7.91 16.08
C TRP A 444 -0.62 -6.94 15.34
N THR A 445 -0.23 -5.83 15.97
CA THR A 445 0.71 -4.88 15.39
C THR A 445 2.07 -5.53 15.14
N ALA A 446 2.51 -6.42 16.03
CA ALA A 446 3.73 -7.21 15.82
C ALA A 446 3.62 -8.16 14.60
N LEU A 447 2.46 -8.79 14.39
CA LEU A 447 2.20 -9.62 13.19
C LEU A 447 2.21 -8.78 11.91
N LEU A 448 1.64 -7.57 11.93
CA LEU A 448 1.71 -6.63 10.81
C LEU A 448 3.15 -6.23 10.48
N ALA A 449 3.96 -5.94 11.50
CA ALA A 449 5.38 -5.63 11.31
C ALA A 449 6.13 -6.83 10.72
N LEU A 450 5.90 -8.03 11.26
CA LEU A 450 6.49 -9.28 10.75
C LEU A 450 6.13 -9.53 9.28
N GLY A 451 4.86 -9.32 8.91
CA GLY A 451 4.39 -9.39 7.52
C GLY A 451 5.11 -8.38 6.61
N GLY A 452 5.32 -7.15 7.08
CA GLY A 452 6.08 -6.12 6.37
C GLY A 452 7.56 -6.52 6.14
N TYR A 453 8.24 -7.04 7.17
CA TYR A 453 9.61 -7.54 7.03
C TYR A 453 9.67 -8.72 6.05
N ALA A 454 8.74 -9.65 6.15
CA ALA A 454 8.64 -10.80 5.26
C ALA A 454 8.45 -10.35 3.80
N ALA A 455 7.56 -9.39 3.54
CA ALA A 455 7.31 -8.86 2.19
C ALA A 455 8.55 -8.21 1.57
N VAL A 456 9.29 -7.40 2.33
CA VAL A 456 10.54 -6.78 1.87
C VAL A 456 11.60 -7.83 1.58
N ARG A 457 11.81 -8.80 2.48
CA ARG A 457 12.80 -9.86 2.29
C ARG A 457 12.45 -10.79 1.13
N TRP A 458 11.18 -11.15 1.00
CA TRP A 458 10.68 -11.98 -0.09
C TRP A 458 10.88 -11.28 -1.44
N THR A 459 10.51 -10.01 -1.55
CA THR A 459 10.68 -9.24 -2.80
C THR A 459 12.16 -9.10 -3.18
N ALA A 460 13.03 -8.84 -2.20
CA ALA A 460 14.48 -8.76 -2.43
C ALA A 460 15.08 -10.09 -2.94
N ALA A 461 14.54 -11.23 -2.50
CA ALA A 461 14.94 -12.57 -2.96
C ALA A 461 14.36 -12.94 -4.34
N VAL A 462 13.17 -12.43 -4.69
CA VAL A 462 12.46 -12.73 -5.94
C VAL A 462 12.97 -11.89 -7.11
N LEU A 463 13.25 -10.61 -6.87
CA LEU A 463 13.59 -9.64 -7.91
C LEU A 463 14.77 -10.06 -8.83
N PRO A 464 15.87 -10.68 -8.32
CA PRO A 464 16.97 -11.16 -9.16
C PRO A 464 16.54 -12.14 -10.25
N TRP A 465 15.57 -13.03 -9.96
CA TRP A 465 15.05 -14.01 -10.93
C TRP A 465 14.28 -13.34 -12.06
N TRP A 466 13.65 -12.20 -11.79
CA TRP A 466 12.90 -11.45 -12.78
C TRP A 466 13.76 -10.48 -13.59
N ARG A 467 14.97 -10.11 -13.13
CA ARG A 467 15.86 -9.13 -13.80
C ARG A 467 16.05 -9.37 -15.31
N PRO A 468 16.26 -10.60 -15.82
CA PRO A 468 16.42 -10.83 -17.26
C PRO A 468 15.16 -10.47 -18.06
N VAL A 469 13.97 -10.70 -17.50
CA VAL A 469 12.68 -10.35 -18.12
C VAL A 469 12.44 -8.84 -18.05
N LEU A 470 12.73 -8.24 -16.89
CA LEU A 470 12.50 -6.82 -16.61
C LEU A 470 13.44 -5.88 -17.39
N ARG A 471 14.57 -6.40 -17.90
CA ARG A 471 15.51 -5.67 -18.77
C ARG A 471 15.42 -6.08 -20.25
N GLY A 472 14.61 -7.08 -20.56
CA GLY A 472 14.45 -7.60 -21.92
C GLY A 472 13.36 -6.89 -22.73
N PRO A 473 13.05 -7.38 -23.94
CA PRO A 473 12.04 -6.79 -24.83
C PRO A 473 10.62 -6.83 -24.23
N ARG A 474 10.36 -7.72 -23.27
CA ARG A 474 9.07 -7.85 -22.57
C ARG A 474 9.06 -7.14 -21.21
N ALA A 475 9.96 -6.19 -20.97
CA ALA A 475 10.09 -5.49 -19.68
C ALA A 475 8.77 -4.92 -19.15
N ARG A 476 7.97 -4.25 -20.00
CA ARG A 476 6.67 -3.68 -19.58
C ARG A 476 5.69 -4.74 -19.08
N ALA A 477 5.56 -5.83 -19.82
CA ALA A 477 4.71 -6.96 -19.42
C ALA A 477 5.25 -7.64 -18.15
N GLY A 478 6.57 -7.81 -18.05
CA GLY A 478 7.22 -8.36 -16.87
C GLY A 478 6.97 -7.54 -15.61
N TRP A 479 7.11 -6.21 -15.69
CA TRP A 479 6.78 -5.30 -14.59
C TRP A 479 5.30 -5.38 -14.21
N CYS A 480 4.40 -5.39 -15.20
CA CYS A 480 2.96 -5.50 -14.95
C CYS A 480 2.61 -6.81 -14.23
N VAL A 481 3.05 -7.96 -14.74
CA VAL A 481 2.78 -9.27 -14.16
C VAL A 481 3.36 -9.37 -12.74
N LEU A 482 4.61 -8.95 -12.54
CA LEU A 482 5.24 -8.99 -11.22
C LEU A 482 4.52 -8.09 -10.22
N SER A 483 4.14 -6.87 -10.61
CA SER A 483 3.42 -5.94 -9.74
C SER A 483 2.02 -6.45 -9.37
N VAL A 484 1.26 -6.99 -10.34
CA VAL A 484 -0.08 -7.54 -10.08
C VAL A 484 0.00 -8.79 -9.20
N ALA A 485 0.93 -9.71 -9.48
CA ALA A 485 1.08 -10.93 -8.70
C ALA A 485 1.58 -10.66 -7.27
N ALA A 486 2.57 -9.76 -7.11
CA ALA A 486 3.02 -9.33 -5.79
C ALA A 486 1.92 -8.55 -5.05
N GLY A 487 1.13 -7.75 -5.77
CA GLY A 487 -0.04 -7.07 -5.23
C GLY A 487 -1.06 -8.05 -4.69
N ALA A 488 -1.46 -9.05 -5.47
CA ALA A 488 -2.38 -10.09 -5.02
C ALA A 488 -1.84 -10.87 -3.80
N LEU A 489 -0.55 -11.20 -3.78
CA LEU A 489 0.11 -11.87 -2.66
C LEU A 489 0.01 -11.03 -1.38
N PHE A 490 0.49 -9.79 -1.43
CA PHE A 490 0.50 -8.91 -0.26
C PHE A 490 -0.91 -8.50 0.15
N GLY A 491 -1.82 -8.36 -0.81
CA GLY A 491 -3.24 -8.10 -0.55
C GLY A 491 -3.90 -9.25 0.19
N CYS A 492 -3.66 -10.51 -0.20
CA CYS A 492 -4.21 -11.67 0.50
C CYS A 492 -3.74 -11.73 1.96
N VAL A 493 -2.43 -11.53 2.19
CA VAL A 493 -1.86 -11.51 3.55
C VAL A 493 -2.38 -10.33 4.36
N LEU A 494 -2.43 -9.14 3.77
CA LEU A 494 -2.85 -7.93 4.46
C LEU A 494 -4.33 -8.00 4.84
N VAL A 495 -5.22 -8.38 3.90
CA VAL A 495 -6.65 -8.51 4.18
C VAL A 495 -6.88 -9.57 5.25
N TRP A 496 -6.20 -10.72 5.17
CA TRP A 496 -6.26 -11.72 6.23
C TRP A 496 -5.84 -11.15 7.60
N LEU A 497 -4.71 -10.44 7.67
CA LEU A 497 -4.28 -9.79 8.91
C LEU A 497 -5.26 -8.72 9.39
N MET A 498 -5.88 -7.93 8.51
CA MET A 498 -6.85 -6.91 8.90
C MET A 498 -8.15 -7.53 9.46
N GLU A 499 -8.62 -8.61 8.84
CA GLU A 499 -9.82 -9.32 9.27
C GLU A 499 -9.64 -10.04 10.61
N LEU A 500 -8.43 -10.53 10.91
CA LEU A 500 -8.10 -11.12 12.20
C LEU A 500 -8.50 -10.23 13.39
N MET A 501 -8.30 -8.91 13.30
CA MET A 501 -8.69 -7.98 14.36
C MET A 501 -10.22 -7.91 14.52
N SER A 502 -10.96 -7.97 13.41
CA SER A 502 -12.43 -7.99 13.44
C SER A 502 -12.94 -9.30 14.05
N THR A 503 -12.35 -10.44 13.66
CA THR A 503 -12.66 -11.76 14.22
C THR A 503 -12.35 -11.83 15.71
N GLN A 504 -11.23 -11.24 16.15
CA GLN A 504 -10.90 -11.15 17.58
C GLN A 504 -11.93 -10.34 18.37
N ALA A 505 -12.33 -9.17 17.85
CA ALA A 505 -13.30 -8.32 18.51
C ALA A 505 -14.68 -9.01 18.64
N LEU A 506 -15.09 -9.74 17.59
CA LEU A 506 -16.29 -10.59 17.66
C LEU A 506 -16.13 -11.72 18.68
N MET A 507 -14.99 -12.40 18.70
CA MET A 507 -14.72 -13.46 19.68
C MET A 507 -14.81 -12.94 21.12
N ALA A 508 -14.32 -11.73 21.38
CA ALA A 508 -14.46 -11.09 22.68
C ALA A 508 -15.93 -10.84 23.07
N THR A 509 -16.78 -10.44 22.11
CA THR A 509 -18.22 -10.28 22.36
C THR A 509 -18.91 -11.61 22.67
N LEU A 510 -18.51 -12.70 22.00
CA LEU A 510 -19.06 -14.04 22.22
C LEU A 510 -18.65 -14.63 23.57
N LEU A 511 -17.39 -14.44 23.97
CA LEU A 511 -16.86 -14.98 25.23
C LEU A 511 -17.21 -14.13 26.46
N GLY A 512 -17.63 -12.88 26.24
CA GLY A 512 -17.98 -11.92 27.28
C GLY A 512 -16.76 -11.27 27.96
N GLY A 513 -17.02 -10.15 28.64
CA GLY A 513 -15.99 -9.26 29.19
C GLY A 513 -15.13 -9.83 30.34
N ARG A 514 -15.44 -11.03 30.85
CA ARG A 514 -14.65 -11.69 31.90
C ARG A 514 -13.44 -12.46 31.36
N THR A 515 -13.40 -12.72 30.04
CA THR A 515 -12.29 -13.46 29.44
C THR A 515 -11.08 -12.56 29.19
N PRO A 516 -9.85 -13.01 29.48
CA PRO A 516 -8.66 -12.24 29.15
C PRO A 516 -8.57 -11.97 27.66
N GLU A 517 -8.25 -10.74 27.27
CA GLU A 517 -8.20 -10.33 25.86
C GLU A 517 -7.20 -11.16 25.04
N LEU A 518 -6.09 -11.59 25.66
CA LEU A 518 -5.11 -12.45 25.00
C LEU A 518 -5.70 -13.83 24.64
N VAL A 519 -6.58 -14.37 25.49
CA VAL A 519 -7.27 -15.64 25.21
C VAL A 519 -8.25 -15.45 24.05
N SER A 520 -9.01 -14.35 24.07
CA SER A 520 -9.89 -13.97 22.94
C SER A 520 -9.11 -13.77 21.64
N PHE A 521 -7.91 -13.20 21.71
CA PHE A 521 -7.02 -13.03 20.57
C PHE A 521 -6.50 -14.37 20.02
N LEU A 522 -6.06 -15.28 20.89
CA LEU A 522 -5.59 -16.61 20.47
C LEU A 522 -6.72 -17.43 19.82
N LEU A 523 -7.91 -17.45 20.44
CA LEU A 523 -9.10 -18.12 19.89
C LEU A 523 -9.58 -17.46 18.61
N GLY A 524 -9.57 -16.12 18.54
CA GLY A 524 -9.86 -15.36 17.34
C GLY A 524 -8.88 -15.69 16.20
N THR A 525 -7.59 -15.82 16.51
CA THR A 525 -6.56 -16.23 15.53
C THR A 525 -6.79 -17.64 15.02
N ALA A 526 -7.11 -18.58 15.90
CA ALA A 526 -7.43 -19.95 15.51
C ALA A 526 -8.68 -20.00 14.62
N SER A 527 -9.75 -19.29 15.02
CA SER A 527 -10.99 -19.20 14.25
C SER A 527 -10.77 -18.54 12.88
N ASP A 528 -10.05 -17.42 12.84
CA ASP A 528 -9.79 -16.68 11.61
C ASP A 528 -8.95 -17.51 10.62
N ALA A 529 -7.95 -18.24 11.11
CA ALA A 529 -7.17 -19.17 10.30
C ALA A 529 -8.02 -20.28 9.67
N VAL A 530 -9.10 -20.71 10.34
CA VAL A 530 -10.06 -21.69 9.81
C VAL A 530 -10.96 -21.04 8.77
N VAL A 531 -11.65 -19.96 9.16
CA VAL A 531 -12.68 -19.31 8.34
C VAL A 531 -12.09 -18.68 7.09
N ARG A 532 -10.88 -18.12 7.17
CA ARG A 532 -10.23 -17.36 6.10
C ARG A 532 -9.02 -18.06 5.50
N SER A 533 -8.95 -19.38 5.68
CA SER A 533 -7.95 -20.26 5.10
C SER A 533 -7.71 -20.08 3.57
N PRO A 534 -8.70 -19.73 2.71
CA PRO A 534 -8.46 -19.45 1.29
C PRO A 534 -7.44 -18.34 1.01
N PHE A 535 -7.39 -17.28 1.82
CA PHE A 535 -6.43 -16.19 1.64
C PHE A 535 -4.99 -16.67 1.89
N LEU A 536 -4.79 -17.49 2.93
CA LEU A 536 -3.50 -18.09 3.25
C LEU A 536 -3.05 -19.07 2.16
N LEU A 537 -3.98 -19.87 1.62
CA LEU A 537 -3.70 -20.80 0.52
C LEU A 537 -3.29 -20.04 -0.76
N CYS A 538 -4.03 -18.99 -1.11
CA CYS A 538 -3.73 -18.13 -2.25
C CYS A 538 -2.38 -17.43 -2.09
N ALA A 539 -2.10 -16.88 -0.90
CA ALA A 539 -0.82 -16.26 -0.58
C ALA A 539 0.34 -17.27 -0.69
N ALA A 540 0.20 -18.47 -0.14
CA ALA A 540 1.22 -19.52 -0.23
C ALA A 540 1.49 -19.93 -1.69
N LEU A 541 0.43 -20.09 -2.50
CA LEU A 541 0.54 -20.38 -3.94
C LEU A 541 1.32 -19.28 -4.67
N LEU A 542 0.94 -18.02 -4.49
CA LEU A 542 1.56 -16.88 -5.16
C LEU A 542 3.01 -16.70 -4.71
N ALA A 543 3.29 -16.82 -3.41
CA ALA A 543 4.64 -16.71 -2.85
C ALA A 543 5.61 -17.76 -3.44
N ALA A 544 5.09 -18.95 -3.79
CA ALA A 544 5.85 -20.02 -4.43
C ALA A 544 5.94 -19.88 -5.97
N LEU A 545 4.83 -19.50 -6.62
CA LEU A 545 4.73 -19.48 -8.07
C LEU A 545 5.51 -18.32 -8.70
N ILE A 546 5.48 -17.13 -8.09
CA ILE A 546 6.12 -15.91 -8.64
C ILE A 546 7.64 -16.09 -8.87
N PRO A 547 8.46 -16.57 -7.91
CA PRO A 547 9.88 -16.79 -8.17
C PRO A 547 10.14 -17.87 -9.23
N LEU A 548 9.32 -18.94 -9.26
CA LEU A 548 9.45 -20.02 -10.24
C LEU A 548 9.12 -19.54 -11.67
N LEU A 549 8.12 -18.68 -11.83
CA LEU A 549 7.81 -18.03 -13.10
C LEU A 549 8.94 -17.11 -13.55
N GLY A 550 9.51 -16.32 -12.64
CA GLY A 550 10.67 -15.49 -12.92
C GLY A 550 11.85 -16.31 -13.45
N GLN A 551 12.10 -17.47 -12.87
CA GLN A 551 13.14 -18.40 -13.32
C GLN A 551 12.85 -19.02 -14.71
N ALA A 552 11.57 -19.32 -15.01
CA ALA A 552 11.16 -20.03 -16.22
C ALA A 552 10.87 -19.11 -17.42
N ALA A 553 10.64 -17.82 -17.18
CA ALA A 553 10.25 -16.82 -18.18
C ALA A 553 11.34 -16.47 -19.22
N PRO A 554 12.65 -16.42 -18.89
CA PRO A 554 13.69 -16.13 -19.88
C PRO A 554 13.69 -17.17 -21.02
N PRO A 555 13.95 -16.77 -22.29
CA PRO A 555 13.85 -17.66 -23.45
C PRO A 555 14.76 -18.90 -23.38
N GLY A 556 15.93 -18.81 -22.74
CA GLY A 556 16.86 -19.93 -22.53
C GLY A 556 16.54 -20.87 -21.36
N ALA A 557 15.51 -20.60 -20.56
CA ALA A 557 15.25 -21.31 -19.30
C ALA A 557 14.53 -22.68 -19.46
N ARG A 558 14.96 -23.51 -20.43
CA ARG A 558 14.29 -24.79 -20.77
C ARG A 558 14.27 -25.78 -19.59
N ALA A 559 15.39 -25.91 -18.87
CA ALA A 559 15.48 -26.78 -17.69
C ALA A 559 14.54 -26.34 -16.56
N ALA A 560 14.40 -25.03 -16.32
CA ALA A 560 13.49 -24.49 -15.33
C ALA A 560 12.02 -24.75 -15.69
N ARG A 561 11.63 -24.58 -16.97
CA ARG A 561 10.27 -24.92 -17.44
C ARG A 561 9.95 -26.41 -17.27
N GLN A 562 10.89 -27.29 -17.62
CA GLN A 562 10.71 -28.73 -17.43
C GLN A 562 10.63 -29.11 -15.94
N ALA A 563 11.42 -28.46 -15.08
CA ALA A 563 11.36 -28.67 -13.63
C ALA A 563 10.02 -28.21 -13.04
N LEU A 564 9.50 -27.06 -13.50
CA LEU A 564 8.18 -26.55 -13.11
C LEU A 564 7.06 -27.49 -13.58
N GLY A 565 7.06 -27.89 -14.85
CA GLY A 565 6.08 -28.83 -15.41
C GLY A 565 6.04 -30.16 -14.65
N ARG A 566 7.20 -30.72 -14.29
CA ARG A 566 7.29 -31.93 -13.45
C ARG A 566 6.71 -31.74 -12.05
N THR A 567 6.92 -30.56 -11.44
CA THR A 567 6.34 -30.24 -10.12
C THR A 567 4.81 -30.18 -10.21
N VAL A 568 4.27 -29.47 -11.21
CA VAL A 568 2.81 -29.36 -11.43
C VAL A 568 2.20 -30.73 -11.71
N ALA A 569 2.73 -31.49 -12.66
CA ALA A 569 2.20 -32.82 -12.99
C ALA A 569 2.30 -33.82 -11.82
N GLY A 570 3.34 -33.70 -10.98
CA GLY A 570 3.45 -34.48 -9.75
C GLY A 570 2.39 -34.10 -8.71
N ALA A 571 2.15 -32.80 -8.53
CA ALA A 571 1.18 -32.27 -7.58
C ALA A 571 -0.26 -32.63 -7.95
N LEU A 572 -0.64 -32.47 -9.23
CA LEU A 572 -1.98 -32.83 -9.72
C LEU A 572 -2.26 -34.33 -9.52
N ARG A 573 -1.28 -35.20 -9.82
CA ARG A 573 -1.42 -36.64 -9.58
C ARG A 573 -1.58 -36.96 -8.10
N ALA A 574 -0.77 -36.37 -7.23
CA ALA A 574 -0.87 -36.57 -5.79
C ALA A 574 -2.23 -36.10 -5.26
N GLY A 575 -2.73 -34.96 -5.73
CA GLY A 575 -4.02 -34.44 -5.34
C GLY A 575 -5.20 -35.29 -5.81
N LEU A 576 -5.16 -35.87 -7.01
CA LEU A 576 -6.17 -36.83 -7.47
C LEU A 576 -6.22 -38.08 -6.57
N TRP A 577 -5.07 -38.62 -6.17
CA TRP A 577 -5.00 -39.73 -5.21
C TRP A 577 -5.57 -39.35 -3.84
N LEU A 578 -5.27 -38.14 -3.37
CA LEU A 578 -5.80 -37.59 -2.12
C LEU A 578 -7.33 -37.39 -2.20
N ALA A 579 -7.86 -36.91 -3.34
CA ALA A 579 -9.30 -36.78 -3.56
C ALA A 579 -10.00 -38.14 -3.43
N ALA A 580 -9.47 -39.17 -4.10
CA ALA A 580 -10.02 -40.53 -4.02
C ALA A 580 -9.98 -41.08 -2.59
N ALA A 581 -8.87 -40.90 -1.87
CA ALA A 581 -8.75 -41.30 -0.47
C ALA A 581 -9.75 -40.58 0.44
N LEU A 582 -9.96 -39.28 0.23
CA LEU A 582 -10.92 -38.47 0.99
C LEU A 582 -12.37 -38.93 0.78
N VAL A 583 -12.74 -39.26 -0.45
CA VAL A 583 -14.08 -39.77 -0.77
C VAL A 583 -14.29 -41.17 -0.19
N LEU A 584 -13.29 -42.05 -0.27
CA LEU A 584 -13.36 -43.42 0.26
C LEU A 584 -13.38 -43.48 1.79
N LEU A 585 -12.72 -42.54 2.46
CA LEU A 585 -12.65 -42.46 3.92
C LEU A 585 -13.76 -41.56 4.52
N GLY A 586 -14.53 -40.87 3.68
CA GLY A 586 -15.39 -39.75 4.04
C GLY A 586 -16.86 -40.10 4.28
N SER A 587 -17.18 -40.65 5.47
CA SER A 587 -18.34 -40.25 6.29
C SER A 587 -18.25 -40.87 7.70
N GLY A 588 -18.70 -40.14 8.73
CA GLY A 588 -18.74 -40.61 10.12
C GLY A 588 -17.44 -40.41 10.93
N PRO A 589 -17.20 -41.19 12.01
CA PRO A 589 -16.13 -40.94 12.99
C PRO A 589 -14.69 -41.06 12.44
N ARG A 590 -14.51 -41.45 11.17
CA ARG A 590 -13.21 -41.62 10.50
C ARG A 590 -12.67 -40.36 9.81
N VAL A 591 -13.38 -39.23 9.93
CA VAL A 591 -12.99 -37.94 9.33
C VAL A 591 -11.67 -37.41 9.89
N LEU A 592 -11.47 -37.49 11.22
CA LEU A 592 -10.25 -37.00 11.86
C LEU A 592 -8.98 -37.77 11.45
N PRO A 593 -8.95 -39.13 11.44
CA PRO A 593 -7.79 -39.87 10.94
C PRO A 593 -7.57 -39.69 9.43
N ALA A 594 -8.63 -39.45 8.64
CA ALA A 594 -8.48 -39.12 7.22
C ALA A 594 -7.73 -37.78 7.02
N TYR A 595 -8.05 -36.76 7.82
CA TYR A 595 -7.32 -35.49 7.79
C TYR A 595 -5.86 -35.62 8.24
N ALA A 596 -5.58 -36.41 9.27
CA ALA A 596 -4.22 -36.70 9.70
C ALA A 596 -3.40 -37.41 8.60
N ALA A 597 -4.00 -38.37 7.91
CA ALA A 597 -3.37 -39.08 6.79
C ALA A 597 -3.06 -38.12 5.62
N VAL A 598 -4.02 -37.26 5.24
CA VAL A 598 -3.82 -36.23 4.20
C VAL A 598 -2.67 -35.29 4.56
N ALA A 599 -2.61 -34.79 5.79
CA ALA A 599 -1.53 -33.93 6.26
C ALA A 599 -0.16 -34.65 6.19
N ALA A 600 -0.09 -35.93 6.60
CA ALA A 600 1.13 -36.73 6.51
C ALA A 600 1.58 -36.95 5.06
N LEU A 601 0.67 -37.27 4.14
CA LEU A 601 0.99 -37.41 2.71
C LEU A 601 1.49 -36.10 2.09
N LEU A 602 0.88 -34.97 2.44
CA LEU A 602 1.31 -33.65 1.98
C LEU A 602 2.71 -33.30 2.54
N ALA A 603 3.01 -33.64 3.79
CA ALA A 603 4.35 -33.49 4.36
C ALA A 603 5.39 -34.34 3.63
N VAL A 604 5.08 -35.60 3.30
CA VAL A 604 5.95 -36.47 2.50
C VAL A 604 6.18 -35.90 1.10
N LEU A 605 5.13 -35.38 0.45
CA LEU A 605 5.23 -34.70 -0.84
C LEU A 605 6.16 -33.48 -0.74
N ALA A 606 6.03 -32.65 0.30
CA ALA A 606 6.90 -31.51 0.55
C ALA A 606 8.37 -31.91 0.70
N VAL A 607 8.66 -32.92 1.53
CA VAL A 607 10.03 -33.42 1.74
C VAL A 607 10.62 -33.97 0.45
N ARG A 608 9.87 -34.82 -0.27
CA ARG A 608 10.33 -35.42 -1.52
C ARG A 608 10.60 -34.38 -2.61
N THR A 609 9.76 -33.36 -2.71
CA THR A 609 9.92 -32.30 -3.70
C THR A 609 11.03 -31.32 -3.34
N GLY A 610 11.18 -31.00 -2.04
CA GLY A 610 12.23 -30.13 -1.50
C GLY A 610 13.62 -30.75 -1.48
N ARG A 611 13.76 -32.08 -1.41
CA ARG A 611 15.07 -32.77 -1.46
C ARG A 611 15.66 -32.89 -2.86
N ARG A 612 14.86 -32.70 -3.93
CA ARG A 612 15.36 -32.83 -5.30
C ARG A 612 16.29 -31.67 -5.64
N PRO A 613 17.50 -31.92 -6.18
CA PRO A 613 18.33 -30.85 -6.72
C PRO A 613 17.61 -30.15 -7.86
N ARG A 614 17.63 -28.82 -7.86
CA ARG A 614 16.93 -27.99 -8.85
C ARG A 614 17.92 -27.05 -9.53
N PRO A 615 17.86 -26.91 -10.86
CA PRO A 615 18.63 -25.88 -11.54
C PRO A 615 18.18 -24.50 -11.00
N GLY A 616 19.11 -23.75 -10.41
CA GLY A 616 18.86 -22.39 -9.88
C GLY A 616 18.22 -22.28 -8.48
N GLY A 617 18.23 -23.32 -7.63
CA GLY A 617 18.22 -23.10 -6.17
C GLY A 617 16.90 -22.67 -5.49
N LEU A 618 15.72 -23.11 -5.96
CA LEU A 618 14.41 -22.84 -5.32
C LEU A 618 13.63 -24.10 -4.88
N PRO A 619 14.23 -25.03 -4.10
CA PRO A 619 13.56 -26.27 -3.69
C PRO A 619 12.32 -26.01 -2.81
N ILE A 620 12.37 -25.01 -1.93
CA ILE A 620 11.27 -24.63 -1.03
C ILE A 620 10.05 -24.14 -1.81
N ALA A 621 10.26 -23.32 -2.85
CA ALA A 621 9.18 -22.83 -3.70
C ALA A 621 8.50 -23.98 -4.46
N HIS A 622 9.27 -24.94 -4.97
CA HIS A 622 8.71 -26.12 -5.61
C HIS A 622 7.94 -27.03 -4.63
N ALA A 623 8.42 -27.18 -3.40
CA ALA A 623 7.73 -27.96 -2.38
C ALA A 623 6.39 -27.32 -1.98
N THR A 624 6.41 -26.01 -1.73
CA THR A 624 5.22 -25.22 -1.40
C THR A 624 4.20 -25.25 -2.55
N LEU A 625 4.64 -25.07 -3.80
CA LEU A 625 3.77 -25.16 -4.96
C LEU A 625 3.15 -26.56 -5.08
N ALA A 626 3.93 -27.62 -4.85
CA ALA A 626 3.44 -28.98 -4.97
C ALA A 626 2.38 -29.31 -3.92
N THR A 627 2.59 -28.91 -2.66
CA THR A 627 1.63 -29.17 -1.60
C THR A 627 0.35 -28.36 -1.78
N VAL A 628 0.44 -27.07 -2.11
CA VAL A 628 -0.74 -26.22 -2.31
C VAL A 628 -1.57 -26.71 -3.50
N LEU A 629 -0.94 -27.06 -4.63
CA LEU A 629 -1.66 -27.61 -5.78
C LEU A 629 -2.28 -28.98 -5.49
N ALA A 630 -1.57 -29.86 -4.79
CA ALA A 630 -2.10 -31.18 -4.41
C ALA A 630 -3.31 -31.05 -3.47
N THR A 631 -3.27 -30.12 -2.52
CA THR A 631 -4.40 -29.79 -1.65
C THR A 631 -5.59 -29.26 -2.45
N ALA A 632 -5.37 -28.27 -3.31
CA ALA A 632 -6.45 -27.64 -4.07
C ALA A 632 -7.15 -28.66 -5.00
N THR A 633 -6.36 -29.53 -5.63
CA THR A 633 -6.89 -30.62 -6.46
C THR A 633 -7.56 -31.72 -5.66
N ALA A 634 -7.04 -32.07 -4.48
CA ALA A 634 -7.70 -33.01 -3.57
C ALA A 634 -9.09 -32.52 -3.16
N HIS A 635 -9.20 -31.24 -2.81
CA HIS A 635 -10.46 -30.63 -2.41
C HIS A 635 -11.45 -30.51 -3.56
N GLY A 636 -11.04 -29.92 -4.68
CA GLY A 636 -11.92 -29.77 -5.85
C GLY A 636 -12.37 -31.12 -6.42
N GLY A 637 -11.47 -32.11 -6.44
CA GLY A 637 -11.78 -33.47 -6.87
C GLY A 637 -12.75 -34.17 -5.91
N ALA A 638 -12.55 -34.07 -4.59
CA ALA A 638 -13.45 -34.68 -3.62
C ALA A 638 -14.84 -34.02 -3.63
N ALA A 639 -14.91 -32.69 -3.73
CA ALA A 639 -16.18 -31.97 -3.84
C ALA A 639 -16.94 -32.33 -5.12
N LEU A 640 -16.25 -32.42 -6.26
CA LEU A 640 -16.85 -32.87 -7.52
C LEU A 640 -17.36 -34.32 -7.43
N LEU A 641 -16.58 -35.22 -6.86
CA LEU A 641 -16.98 -36.62 -6.70
C LEU A 641 -18.18 -36.78 -5.74
N LEU A 642 -18.18 -36.04 -4.62
CA LEU A 642 -19.29 -36.07 -3.66
C LEU A 642 -20.57 -35.46 -4.24
N THR A 643 -20.48 -34.37 -5.01
CA THR A 643 -21.65 -33.80 -5.70
C THR A 643 -22.23 -34.72 -6.77
N LEU A 644 -21.38 -35.50 -7.44
CA LEU A 644 -21.81 -36.52 -8.41
C LEU A 644 -22.45 -37.76 -7.74
N VAL A 645 -22.04 -38.10 -6.51
CA VAL A 645 -22.49 -39.31 -5.79
C VAL A 645 -23.68 -39.04 -4.86
N THR A 646 -23.72 -37.90 -4.19
CA THR A 646 -24.76 -37.50 -3.23
C THR A 646 -25.07 -36.00 -3.32
N PRO A 647 -25.99 -35.56 -4.19
CA PRO A 647 -26.25 -34.13 -4.44
C PRO A 647 -26.78 -33.33 -3.23
N ARG A 648 -27.17 -33.99 -2.13
CA ARG A 648 -27.61 -33.35 -0.87
C ARG A 648 -26.56 -33.38 0.26
N ALA A 649 -25.37 -33.95 0.03
CA ALA A 649 -24.33 -34.13 1.06
C ALA A 649 -23.01 -33.48 0.64
N ALA A 650 -23.06 -32.29 0.04
CA ALA A 650 -21.85 -31.51 -0.16
C ALA A 650 -21.25 -31.15 1.22
N PRO A 651 -20.02 -31.55 1.54
CA PRO A 651 -19.42 -31.25 2.82
C PRO A 651 -19.13 -29.75 2.94
N ALA A 652 -19.28 -29.21 4.15
CA ALA A 652 -18.90 -27.83 4.44
C ALA A 652 -17.41 -27.60 4.09
N PRO A 653 -17.08 -26.61 3.23
CA PRO A 653 -15.72 -26.44 2.68
C PRO A 653 -14.65 -26.09 3.74
N GLY A 654 -15.06 -25.66 4.95
CA GLY A 654 -14.16 -25.12 5.97
C GLY A 654 -13.09 -26.07 6.52
N GLY A 655 -13.44 -27.34 6.79
CA GLY A 655 -12.49 -28.31 7.37
C GLY A 655 -11.34 -28.68 6.42
N PHE A 656 -11.64 -28.74 5.11
CA PHE A 656 -10.66 -29.09 4.08
C PHE A 656 -9.71 -27.93 3.75
N LEU A 657 -10.22 -26.70 3.70
CA LEU A 657 -9.42 -25.51 3.46
C LEU A 657 -8.44 -25.25 4.63
N LEU A 658 -8.87 -25.51 5.88
CA LEU A 658 -8.01 -25.44 7.05
C LEU A 658 -6.84 -26.44 6.97
N VAL A 659 -7.12 -27.72 6.69
CA VAL A 659 -6.07 -28.76 6.58
C VAL A 659 -5.13 -28.43 5.42
N GLY A 660 -5.64 -27.86 4.35
CA GLY A 660 -4.86 -27.34 3.25
C GLY A 660 -3.88 -26.23 3.62
N SER A 661 -4.37 -25.21 4.33
CA SER A 661 -3.56 -24.06 4.77
C SER A 661 -2.55 -24.44 5.85
N LEU A 662 -2.94 -25.28 6.82
CA LEU A 662 -2.03 -25.84 7.82
C LEU A 662 -0.95 -26.70 7.17
N SER A 663 -1.30 -27.52 6.17
CA SER A 663 -0.34 -28.35 5.44
C SER A 663 0.62 -27.54 4.58
N ALA A 664 0.17 -26.42 4.00
CA ALA A 664 1.04 -25.49 3.29
C ALA A 664 2.05 -24.80 4.24
N LEU A 665 1.61 -24.40 5.44
CA LEU A 665 2.48 -23.85 6.49
C LEU A 665 3.46 -24.91 7.03
N LEU A 666 3.00 -26.14 7.25
CA LEU A 666 3.83 -27.29 7.62
C LEU A 666 4.87 -27.62 6.55
N ALA A 667 4.51 -27.55 5.26
CA ALA A 667 5.45 -27.77 4.17
C ALA A 667 6.58 -26.73 4.17
N VAL A 668 6.30 -25.48 4.53
CA VAL A 668 7.32 -24.43 4.71
C VAL A 668 8.23 -24.75 5.90
N GLY A 669 7.67 -25.13 7.05
CA GLY A 669 8.44 -25.51 8.23
C GLY A 669 9.32 -26.75 8.00
N VAL A 670 8.76 -27.80 7.41
CA VAL A 670 9.46 -29.05 7.11
C VAL A 670 10.54 -28.83 6.04
N ALA A 671 10.29 -28.03 5.00
CA ALA A 671 11.30 -27.73 3.99
C ALA A 671 12.44 -26.85 4.54
N ALA A 672 12.17 -25.98 5.52
CA ALA A 672 13.18 -25.16 6.19
C ALA A 672 14.10 -26.00 7.11
N CYS A 673 13.59 -27.09 7.68
CA CYS A 673 14.34 -27.99 8.56
C CYS A 673 15.16 -29.06 7.82
N VAL A 674 15.06 -29.18 6.50
CA VAL A 674 15.84 -30.17 5.72
C VAL A 674 17.20 -29.56 5.32
N PRO A 675 18.33 -30.07 5.83
CA PRO A 675 19.65 -29.41 5.76
C PRO A 675 20.32 -29.38 4.37
N THR A 676 19.70 -29.93 3.31
CA THR A 676 20.36 -30.06 1.99
C THR A 676 20.36 -28.79 1.14
N ALA A 677 19.75 -27.69 1.60
CA ALA A 677 19.69 -26.41 0.87
C ALA A 677 20.94 -25.51 1.04
N ARG A 678 21.97 -25.92 1.79
CA ARG A 678 23.17 -25.08 2.04
C ARG A 678 24.34 -25.26 1.06
N ARG A 679 24.27 -26.19 0.11
CA ARG A 679 25.34 -26.37 -0.89
C ARG A 679 24.75 -26.46 -2.30
N GLY A 680 24.34 -25.31 -2.83
CA GLY A 680 24.31 -25.14 -4.28
C GLY A 680 25.76 -25.06 -4.74
N THR A 681 26.22 -26.04 -5.51
CA THR A 681 27.44 -25.87 -6.31
C THR A 681 27.23 -24.67 -7.23
N PRO A 682 28.14 -23.68 -7.26
CA PRO A 682 28.07 -22.64 -8.27
C PRO A 682 28.13 -23.31 -9.64
N ALA A 683 27.21 -22.92 -10.53
CA ALA A 683 27.30 -23.34 -11.92
C ALA A 683 28.64 -22.81 -12.47
N ALA A 684 29.54 -23.72 -12.81
CA ALA A 684 30.66 -23.41 -13.69
C ALA A 684 30.08 -23.26 -15.12
N GLY A 685 30.37 -22.13 -15.77
CA GLY A 685 29.98 -21.83 -17.15
C GLY A 685 29.11 -20.60 -17.27
#